data_AF-A0A1V5RDX8-F1
#
_entry.id   AF-A0A1V5RDX8-F1
#
_cell.length_a   1.000
_cell.length_b   1.000
_cell.length_c   1.000
_cell.angle_alpha   90.00
_cell.angle_beta   90.00
_cell.angle_gamma   90.00
#
_symmetry.space_group_name_H-M   'P 1'
#
loop_
_entity.id
_entity.type
_entity.pdbx_description
1 polymer ?
#
loop_
_entity_poly.entity_id
_entity_poly.type
_entity_poly.pdbx_seq_one_letter_code
_entity_poly.pdbx_strand_id
1 'polypeptide(L)'
;MPYLLVFLVAVIVALSVAVVVLWRRTQRVALGLDEITEDTLKALYHLSRQELLIQPRALVRAANLQPGRYALIASELTRRRWAEAEGDALRITRSGERRALELIRAHRLWERYLADKEGLALDALHDEAMRREHLATPEEIDALERELGHPRFDPHGDPIPSREGELPAEQGVSLADWPLRRVGRIVHVEDEPPALFAQLALIGLTRGAQVEVDERAAGRVLVWSGGQRLSLTPAAAASIAVIDAPPERTPLSEIEIGQAARVADIGESPALRARAEAAGLRVGAELAAVSADPLGDPVTYRVNGRTLTLARADANQILLDANTIREIALPRRPWLAEELARAKELFLRYGSLAVLKRALVFFGPAFVISVGYMDPGNWGTDIEGGARFGYRLLWVIFVANLMAILLQILAAKLGIATGKSLPEVCRDHYPRWASVALWVTAELAAMATDLAEFLGGAVGFNLLFGIPLFPAALLTGAVISLILLLERYGFRKVEMVIIGLIAVIGFGYMAEILLAKPPLDEMIRGLLVPSLPIGATLVAVGIIGATVMPHNLYLHSALIQTRVRPSDSLERKRRVYRLAVADSLVALNGAFFVNAAILVMSASAFAGGKLAEYSLESAYHTLTPLLGPLASVAFALALLASGLASSTTATMAGQVIMEGFIHHKINVWLRRLVTMLPTLVIIGLNIDPLQILVLSQVSLSFQLPFAVVPLVLFTSNPTIMGPFANGRVIKALAWAATATILGLNVVLLYQTLVP
;
A
#
# COMPACT_ATOMS: atom_id res chain seq x y z
N MET A 1 -12.91 -19.80 -31.85
CA MET A 1 -11.83 -19.26 -31.00
C MET A 1 -11.54 -17.77 -31.22
N PRO A 2 -11.11 -17.25 -32.40
CA PRO A 2 -10.69 -15.85 -32.52
C PRO A 2 -11.84 -14.83 -32.37
N TYR A 3 -13.04 -15.16 -32.87
CA TYR A 3 -14.21 -14.28 -32.77
C TYR A 3 -14.74 -14.11 -31.34
N LEU A 4 -14.54 -15.10 -30.46
CA LEU A 4 -14.99 -15.05 -29.06
C LEU A 4 -14.06 -14.15 -28.23
N LEU A 5 -12.74 -14.26 -28.43
CA LEU A 5 -11.75 -13.37 -27.81
C LEU A 5 -11.97 -11.92 -28.24
N VAL A 6 -12.18 -11.67 -29.54
CA VAL A 6 -12.46 -10.33 -30.08
C VAL A 6 -13.76 -9.78 -29.50
N PHE A 7 -14.80 -10.60 -29.39
CA PHE A 7 -16.06 -10.20 -28.78
C PHE A 7 -15.91 -9.87 -27.29
N LEU A 8 -15.20 -10.69 -26.51
CA LEU A 8 -14.99 -10.46 -25.08
C LEU A 8 -14.15 -9.20 -24.81
N VAL A 9 -13.05 -9.04 -25.56
CA VAL A 9 -12.22 -7.83 -25.50
C VAL A 9 -13.01 -6.61 -25.95
N ALA A 10 -13.82 -6.71 -27.01
CA ALA A 10 -14.67 -5.61 -27.46
C ALA A 10 -15.74 -5.24 -26.44
N VAL A 11 -16.37 -6.21 -25.78
CA VAL A 11 -17.37 -5.96 -24.72
C VAL A 11 -16.71 -5.32 -23.50
N ILE A 12 -15.55 -5.81 -23.07
CA ILE A 12 -14.84 -5.23 -21.92
C ILE A 12 -14.35 -3.82 -22.25
N VAL A 13 -13.72 -3.62 -23.41
CA VAL A 13 -13.29 -2.29 -23.87
C VAL A 13 -14.48 -1.35 -24.03
N ALA A 14 -15.61 -1.81 -24.59
CA ALA A 14 -16.82 -1.01 -24.72
C ALA A 14 -17.41 -0.61 -23.37
N LEU A 15 -17.40 -1.51 -22.37
CA LEU A 15 -17.84 -1.22 -21.01
C LEU A 15 -16.89 -0.23 -20.31
N SER A 16 -15.56 -0.42 -20.43
CA SER A 16 -14.56 0.52 -19.90
C SER A 16 -14.66 1.90 -20.55
N VAL A 17 -14.87 1.96 -21.87
CA VAL A 17 -15.07 3.20 -22.62
C VAL A 17 -16.41 3.84 -22.26
N ALA A 18 -17.49 3.08 -22.10
CA ALA A 18 -18.79 3.61 -21.69
C ALA A 18 -18.71 4.26 -20.30
N VAL A 19 -17.98 3.67 -19.35
CA VAL A 19 -17.70 4.25 -18.04
C VAL A 19 -16.90 5.56 -18.17
N VAL A 20 -15.84 5.58 -18.99
CA VAL A 20 -15.03 6.78 -19.25
C VAL A 20 -15.82 7.87 -19.98
N VAL A 21 -16.75 7.50 -20.88
CA VAL A 21 -17.60 8.44 -21.63
C VAL A 21 -18.72 8.99 -20.78
N LEU A 22 -19.40 8.18 -19.96
CA LEU A 22 -20.35 8.65 -18.96
C LEU A 22 -19.65 9.62 -17.99
N TRP A 23 -18.42 9.30 -17.57
CA TRP A 23 -17.58 10.14 -16.71
C TRP A 23 -17.13 11.45 -17.38
N ARG A 24 -16.71 11.42 -18.65
CA ARG A 24 -16.37 12.63 -19.43
C ARG A 24 -17.60 13.51 -19.70
N ARG A 25 -18.80 12.94 -19.69
CA ARG A 25 -20.07 13.69 -19.79
C ARG A 25 -20.45 14.33 -18.47
N THR A 26 -20.19 13.68 -17.34
CA THR A 26 -20.45 14.25 -16.01
C THR A 26 -19.40 15.29 -15.59
N GLN A 27 -18.14 15.18 -16.04
CA GLN A 27 -17.08 16.16 -15.72
C GLN A 27 -17.08 17.42 -16.59
N ARG A 28 -17.64 17.40 -17.81
CA ARG A 28 -17.54 18.54 -18.74
C ARG A 28 -18.44 19.75 -18.41
N VAL A 29 -19.24 19.69 -17.35
CA VAL A 29 -20.31 20.67 -17.12
C VAL A 29 -20.02 21.68 -16.00
N ALA A 30 -18.88 21.67 -15.27
CA ALA A 30 -18.76 22.61 -14.12
C ALA A 30 -17.41 23.27 -13.74
N LEU A 31 -16.20 22.86 -14.12
CA LEU A 31 -15.00 23.27 -13.34
C LEU A 31 -13.89 23.94 -14.16
N GLY A 32 -13.87 25.27 -14.25
CA GLY A 32 -12.62 25.93 -14.66
C GLY A 32 -12.68 27.44 -14.89
N LEU A 33 -13.85 28.06 -15.08
CA LEU A 33 -13.94 29.52 -15.15
C LEU A 33 -14.15 30.14 -13.75
N ASP A 34 -14.95 29.48 -12.90
CA ASP A 34 -15.21 29.92 -11.54
C ASP A 34 -13.96 29.87 -10.66
N GLU A 35 -13.23 28.75 -10.68
CA GLU A 35 -11.96 28.54 -9.96
C GLU A 35 -10.94 29.65 -10.27
N ILE A 36 -10.65 29.89 -11.56
CA ILE A 36 -9.68 30.91 -11.96
C ILE A 36 -10.16 32.33 -11.57
N THR A 37 -11.46 32.58 -11.58
CA THR A 37 -12.03 33.88 -11.16
C THR A 37 -11.86 34.09 -9.65
N GLU A 38 -12.07 33.05 -8.86
CA GLU A 38 -11.93 33.07 -7.39
C GLU A 38 -10.47 33.20 -6.96
N ASP A 39 -9.53 32.52 -7.64
CA ASP A 39 -8.09 32.69 -7.38
C ASP A 39 -7.59 34.08 -7.75
N THR A 40 -8.10 34.64 -8.86
CA THR A 40 -7.80 36.02 -9.23
C THR A 40 -8.33 37.01 -8.18
N LEU A 41 -9.47 36.72 -7.56
CA LEU A 41 -10.02 37.54 -6.48
C LEU A 41 -9.13 37.51 -5.21
N LYS A 42 -8.59 36.35 -4.84
CA LYS A 42 -7.62 36.25 -3.72
C LYS A 42 -6.37 37.10 -4.00
N ALA A 43 -5.79 36.97 -5.19
CA ALA A 43 -4.64 37.76 -5.61
C ALA A 43 -4.94 39.28 -5.60
N LEU A 44 -6.13 39.67 -6.05
CA LEU A 44 -6.59 41.06 -6.00
C LEU A 44 -6.69 41.58 -4.56
N TYR A 45 -7.18 40.75 -3.62
CA TYR A 45 -7.27 41.09 -2.20
C TYR A 45 -5.89 41.31 -1.57
N HIS A 46 -4.92 40.42 -1.81
CA HIS A 46 -3.56 40.57 -1.29
C HIS A 46 -2.89 41.85 -1.79
N LEU A 47 -3.00 42.14 -3.09
CA LEU A 47 -2.48 43.37 -3.68
C LEU A 47 -3.18 44.62 -3.13
N SER A 48 -4.50 44.55 -2.87
CA SER A 48 -5.25 45.70 -2.34
C SER A 48 -4.84 46.13 -0.93
N ARG A 49 -4.15 45.27 -0.17
CA ARG A 49 -3.60 45.63 1.15
C ARG A 49 -2.44 46.61 1.07
N GLN A 50 -1.76 46.66 -0.07
CA GLN A 50 -0.60 47.52 -0.30
C GLN A 50 -0.95 48.74 -1.16
N GLU A 51 -1.80 48.55 -2.18
CA GLU A 51 -2.18 49.57 -3.14
C GLU A 51 -3.70 49.66 -3.31
N LEU A 52 -4.27 50.86 -3.39
CA LEU A 52 -5.72 51.03 -3.52
C LEU A 52 -6.27 50.65 -4.92
N LEU A 53 -5.41 50.67 -5.95
CA LEU A 53 -5.78 50.48 -7.35
C LEU A 53 -4.78 49.56 -8.05
N ILE A 54 -5.22 48.39 -8.51
CA ILE A 54 -4.33 47.33 -8.97
C ILE A 54 -4.23 47.28 -10.50
N GLN A 55 -3.01 47.42 -11.00
CA GLN A 55 -2.72 47.40 -12.45
C GLN A 55 -2.78 45.97 -13.03
N PRO A 56 -3.20 45.80 -14.30
CA PRO A 56 -3.30 44.48 -14.95
C PRO A 56 -2.03 43.65 -14.84
N ARG A 57 -0.86 44.27 -15.02
CA ARG A 57 0.42 43.56 -14.98
C ARG A 57 0.74 42.97 -13.61
N ALA A 58 0.35 43.66 -12.53
CA ALA A 58 0.54 43.18 -11.17
C ALA A 58 -0.40 42.02 -10.88
N LEU A 59 -1.68 42.15 -11.25
CA LEU A 59 -2.68 41.11 -11.01
C LEU A 59 -2.43 39.85 -11.86
N VAL A 60 -2.06 40.01 -13.14
CA VAL A 60 -1.73 38.87 -14.02
C VAL A 60 -0.53 38.09 -13.49
N ARG A 61 0.45 38.78 -12.90
CA ARG A 61 1.62 38.13 -12.28
C ARG A 61 1.24 37.41 -10.99
N ALA A 62 0.51 38.07 -10.09
CA ALA A 62 0.14 37.52 -8.79
C ALA A 62 -0.81 36.31 -8.92
N ALA A 63 -1.80 36.38 -9.82
CA ALA A 63 -2.76 35.30 -10.06
C ALA A 63 -2.28 34.25 -11.08
N ASN A 64 -1.01 34.33 -11.54
CA ASN A 64 -0.45 33.46 -12.57
C ASN A 64 -1.35 33.30 -13.83
N LEU A 65 -1.97 34.40 -14.25
CA LEU A 65 -2.95 34.41 -15.35
C LEU A 65 -2.27 34.44 -16.71
N GLN A 66 -2.88 33.80 -17.72
CA GLN A 66 -2.52 34.08 -19.10
C GLN A 66 -2.96 35.50 -19.47
N PRO A 67 -2.09 36.37 -20.03
CA PRO A 67 -2.43 37.77 -20.33
C PRO A 67 -3.71 37.94 -21.16
N GLY A 68 -3.97 37.02 -22.10
CA GLY A 68 -5.18 37.04 -22.95
C GLY A 68 -6.49 36.72 -22.22
N ARG A 69 -6.45 36.22 -20.98
CA ARG A 69 -7.64 35.92 -20.16
C ARG A 69 -8.02 37.05 -19.20
N TYR A 70 -7.17 38.08 -19.04
CA TYR A 70 -7.41 39.18 -18.12
C TYR A 70 -8.75 39.87 -18.36
N ALA A 71 -9.05 40.24 -19.61
CA ALA A 71 -10.28 40.97 -19.93
C ALA A 71 -11.55 40.16 -19.59
N LEU A 72 -11.53 38.84 -19.79
CA LEU A 72 -12.65 37.96 -19.46
C LEU A 72 -12.87 37.89 -17.94
N ILE A 73 -11.79 37.72 -17.17
CA ILE A 73 -11.88 37.60 -15.71
C ILE A 73 -12.19 38.95 -15.06
N ALA A 74 -11.58 40.04 -15.54
CA ALA A 74 -11.90 41.39 -15.08
C ALA A 74 -13.40 41.68 -15.29
N SER A 75 -13.95 41.34 -16.47
CA SER A 75 -15.39 41.46 -16.72
C SER A 75 -16.22 40.60 -15.78
N GLU A 76 -15.75 39.40 -15.41
CA GLU A 76 -16.45 38.50 -14.50
C GLU A 76 -16.45 39.02 -13.05
N LEU A 77 -15.29 39.50 -12.57
CA LEU A 77 -15.13 40.13 -11.25
C LEU A 77 -16.02 41.37 -11.12
N THR A 78 -16.12 42.19 -12.18
CA THR A 78 -17.02 43.36 -12.20
C THR A 78 -18.48 42.96 -12.29
N ARG A 79 -18.82 41.94 -13.10
CA ARG A 79 -20.20 41.42 -13.20
C ARG A 79 -20.72 40.89 -11.86
N ARG A 80 -19.87 40.19 -11.09
CA ARG A 80 -20.18 39.68 -9.75
C ARG A 80 -20.15 40.74 -8.65
N ARG A 81 -19.81 41.99 -8.99
CA ARG A 81 -19.59 43.09 -8.04
C ARG A 81 -18.53 42.74 -7.00
N TRP A 82 -17.50 41.99 -7.39
CA TRP A 82 -16.35 41.70 -6.53
C TRP A 82 -15.25 42.75 -6.74
N ALA A 83 -15.13 43.32 -7.94
CA ALA A 83 -14.24 44.43 -8.24
C ALA A 83 -14.93 45.53 -9.06
N GLU A 84 -14.44 46.76 -8.97
CA GLU A 84 -14.81 47.88 -9.82
C GLU A 84 -13.66 48.19 -10.79
N ALA A 85 -14.00 48.41 -12.06
CA ALA A 85 -13.02 48.77 -13.08
C ALA A 85 -12.85 50.29 -13.15
N GLU A 86 -11.61 50.76 -13.10
CA GLU A 86 -11.23 52.15 -13.30
C GLU A 86 -10.16 52.22 -14.40
N GLY A 87 -10.61 52.39 -15.65
CA GLY A 87 -9.78 52.15 -16.82
C GLY A 87 -9.45 50.66 -16.97
N ASP A 88 -8.17 50.34 -17.15
CA ASP A 88 -7.69 48.95 -17.18
C ASP A 88 -7.42 48.38 -15.77
N ALA A 89 -7.41 49.20 -14.73
CA ALA A 89 -7.10 48.78 -13.37
C ALA A 89 -8.35 48.32 -12.62
N LEU A 90 -8.15 47.48 -11.60
CA LEU A 90 -9.22 46.95 -10.74
C LEU A 90 -9.08 47.44 -9.31
N ARG A 91 -10.20 47.82 -8.71
CA ARG A 91 -10.35 48.10 -7.28
C ARG A 91 -11.24 47.04 -6.66
N ILE A 92 -10.82 46.42 -5.56
CA ILE A 92 -11.67 45.47 -4.85
C ILE A 92 -12.85 46.19 -4.17
N THR A 93 -14.02 45.56 -4.18
CA THR A 93 -15.21 46.07 -3.48
C THR A 93 -15.35 45.40 -2.10
N ARG A 94 -16.17 45.95 -1.21
CA ARG A 94 -16.50 45.29 0.08
C ARG A 94 -17.13 43.90 -0.08
N SER A 95 -17.84 43.63 -1.17
CA SER A 95 -18.34 42.29 -1.49
C SER A 95 -17.23 41.36 -1.96
N GLY A 96 -16.28 41.87 -2.74
CA GLY A 96 -15.09 41.13 -3.14
C GLY A 96 -14.18 40.79 -1.97
N GLU A 97 -13.95 41.73 -1.04
CA GLU A 97 -13.16 41.50 0.17
C GLU A 97 -13.76 40.39 1.03
N ARG A 98 -15.07 40.42 1.29
CA ARG A 98 -15.75 39.36 2.04
C ARG A 98 -15.62 38.00 1.37
N ARG A 99 -15.83 37.94 0.05
CA ARG A 99 -15.69 36.68 -0.70
C ARG A 99 -14.25 36.17 -0.73
N ALA A 100 -13.27 37.06 -0.87
CA ALA A 100 -11.86 36.69 -0.81
C ALA A 100 -11.50 36.09 0.56
N LEU A 101 -11.97 36.70 1.65
CA LEU A 101 -11.75 36.21 3.02
C LEU A 101 -12.46 34.87 3.28
N GLU A 102 -13.67 34.66 2.74
CA GLU A 102 -14.34 33.35 2.78
C GLU A 102 -13.52 32.25 2.11
N LEU A 103 -12.95 32.55 0.93
CA LEU A 103 -12.11 31.61 0.19
C LEU A 103 -10.80 31.32 0.94
N ILE A 104 -10.12 32.37 1.43
CA ILE A 104 -8.89 32.22 2.24
C ILE A 104 -9.17 31.41 3.51
N ARG A 105 -10.30 31.64 4.17
CA ARG A 105 -10.73 30.85 5.34
C ARG A 105 -10.94 29.38 4.98
N ALA A 106 -11.63 29.10 3.88
CA ALA A 106 -11.86 27.74 3.41
C ALA A 106 -10.53 27.01 3.10
N HIS A 107 -9.64 27.67 2.35
CA HIS A 107 -8.31 27.17 2.01
C HIS A 107 -7.52 26.77 3.27
N ARG A 108 -7.37 27.72 4.20
CA ARG A 108 -6.56 27.54 5.41
C ARG A 108 -7.11 26.49 6.37
N LEU A 109 -8.44 26.36 6.47
CA LEU A 109 -9.06 25.30 7.26
C LEU A 109 -8.87 23.92 6.62
N TRP A 110 -8.90 23.83 5.30
CA TRP A 110 -8.57 22.59 4.59
C TRP A 110 -7.12 22.20 4.79
N GLU A 111 -6.19 23.15 4.65
CA GLU A 111 -4.78 22.93 4.96
C GLU A 111 -4.61 22.36 6.39
N ARG A 112 -5.25 23.00 7.37
CA ARG A 112 -5.21 22.55 8.77
C ARG A 112 -5.76 21.14 8.94
N TYR A 113 -6.87 20.81 8.30
CA TYR A 113 -7.46 19.48 8.34
C TYR A 113 -6.55 18.42 7.72
N LEU A 114 -6.01 18.69 6.54
CA LEU A 114 -5.13 17.79 5.80
C LEU A 114 -3.84 17.51 6.59
N ALA A 115 -3.31 18.53 7.29
CA ALA A 115 -2.16 18.37 8.17
C ALA A 115 -2.49 17.50 9.40
N ASP A 116 -3.54 17.87 10.15
CA ASP A 116 -3.82 17.29 11.46
C ASP A 116 -4.45 15.88 11.37
N LYS A 117 -5.27 15.61 10.35
CA LYS A 117 -6.02 14.35 10.20
C LYS A 117 -5.43 13.39 9.18
N GLU A 118 -5.00 13.90 8.04
CA GLU A 118 -4.46 13.09 6.94
C GLU A 118 -2.94 12.95 7.00
N GLY A 119 -2.25 13.77 7.81
CA GLY A 119 -0.78 13.70 7.99
C GLY A 119 -0.01 14.03 6.72
N LEU A 120 -0.60 14.83 5.83
CA LEU A 120 0.03 15.27 4.58
C LEU A 120 1.25 16.15 4.85
N ALA A 121 2.26 16.02 4.01
CA ALA A 121 3.45 16.87 4.06
C ALA A 121 3.12 18.30 3.59
N LEU A 122 3.78 19.30 4.19
CA LEU A 122 3.52 20.73 3.99
C LEU A 122 3.65 21.19 2.53
N ASP A 123 4.44 20.49 1.71
CA ASP A 123 4.66 20.78 0.30
C ASP A 123 3.50 20.33 -0.62
N ALA A 124 2.75 19.29 -0.23
CA ALA A 124 1.59 18.79 -0.97
C ALA A 124 0.25 19.34 -0.47
N LEU A 125 0.29 20.07 0.64
CA LEU A 125 -0.86 20.51 1.41
C LEU A 125 -1.67 21.58 0.66
N HIS A 126 -0.96 22.55 0.08
CA HIS A 126 -1.51 23.68 -0.66
C HIS A 126 -2.31 23.22 -1.89
N ASP A 127 -1.74 22.32 -2.70
CA ASP A 127 -2.37 21.82 -3.93
C ASP A 127 -3.66 21.01 -3.64
N GLU A 128 -3.70 20.28 -2.53
CA GLU A 128 -4.88 19.51 -2.15
C GLU A 128 -5.96 20.39 -1.50
N ALA A 129 -5.56 21.40 -0.71
CA ALA A 129 -6.49 22.38 -0.17
C ALA A 129 -7.17 23.20 -1.27
N MET A 130 -6.41 23.61 -2.29
CA MET A 130 -6.91 24.34 -3.47
C MET A 130 -7.99 23.54 -4.22
N ARG A 131 -7.85 22.21 -4.32
CA ARG A 131 -8.89 21.36 -4.94
C ARG A 131 -10.19 21.29 -4.16
N ARG A 132 -10.13 21.39 -2.83
CA ARG A 132 -11.28 21.18 -1.94
C ARG A 132 -11.99 22.47 -1.58
N GLU A 133 -11.30 23.61 -1.56
CA GLU A 133 -11.89 24.89 -1.16
C GLU A 133 -13.03 25.36 -2.07
N HIS A 134 -12.94 25.14 -3.39
CA HIS A 134 -13.96 25.58 -4.36
C HIS A 134 -15.21 24.70 -4.36
N LEU A 135 -15.13 23.52 -3.76
CA LEU A 135 -16.22 22.54 -3.69
C LEU A 135 -16.98 22.59 -2.37
N ALA A 136 -16.45 23.28 -1.36
CA ALA A 136 -17.00 23.28 -0.01
C ALA A 136 -18.06 24.37 0.19
N THR A 137 -19.20 24.00 0.81
CA THR A 137 -20.21 24.99 1.20
C THR A 137 -19.80 25.70 2.50
N PRO A 138 -20.32 26.92 2.78
CA PRO A 138 -20.03 27.62 4.04
C PRO A 138 -20.37 26.79 5.29
N GLU A 139 -21.41 25.97 5.24
CA GLU A 139 -21.81 25.08 6.34
C GLU A 139 -20.80 23.94 6.56
N GLU A 140 -20.20 23.43 5.49
CA GLU A 140 -19.15 22.42 5.54
C GLU A 140 -17.87 23.00 6.14
N ILE A 141 -17.51 24.23 5.76
CA ILE A 141 -16.37 24.95 6.35
C ILE A 141 -16.60 25.24 7.85
N ASP A 142 -17.81 25.63 8.24
CA ASP A 142 -18.18 25.82 9.66
C ASP A 142 -18.18 24.49 10.45
N ALA A 143 -18.48 23.36 9.80
CA ALA A 143 -18.36 22.04 10.39
C ALA A 143 -16.89 21.62 10.55
N LEU A 144 -16.07 21.90 9.54
CA LEU A 144 -14.64 21.65 9.53
C LEU A 144 -13.92 22.43 10.64
N GLU A 145 -14.24 23.71 10.82
CA GLU A 145 -13.68 24.53 11.89
C GLU A 145 -14.03 23.98 13.28
N ARG A 146 -15.29 23.57 13.49
CA ARG A 146 -15.73 22.96 14.76
C ARG A 146 -15.01 21.64 15.03
N GLU A 147 -14.80 20.82 14.01
CA GLU A 147 -14.06 19.55 14.15
C GLU A 147 -12.60 19.78 14.52
N LEU A 148 -11.98 20.85 14.00
CA LEU A 148 -10.60 21.25 14.30
C LEU A 148 -10.45 22.01 15.62
N GLY A 149 -11.56 22.29 16.33
CA GLY A 149 -11.54 22.98 17.62
C GLY A 149 -11.26 24.48 17.52
N HIS A 150 -11.75 25.14 16.47
CA HIS A 150 -11.59 26.58 16.23
C HIS A 150 -10.11 27.03 16.13
N PRO A 151 -9.36 26.49 15.16
CA PRO A 151 -7.97 26.89 14.95
C PRO A 151 -7.90 28.36 14.51
N ARG A 152 -7.01 29.13 15.14
CA ARG A 152 -6.77 30.54 14.76
C ARG A 152 -5.73 30.70 13.66
N PHE A 153 -4.96 29.65 13.38
CA PHE A 153 -3.85 29.65 12.44
C PHE A 153 -3.83 28.34 11.65
N ASP A 154 -3.43 28.41 10.39
CA ASP A 154 -3.23 27.25 9.54
C ASP A 154 -1.93 26.50 9.92
N PRO A 155 -1.51 25.42 9.21
CA PRO A 155 -0.25 24.73 9.46
C PRO A 155 1.00 25.59 9.24
N HIS A 156 0.97 26.54 8.31
CA HIS A 156 2.07 27.46 7.96
C HIS A 156 2.23 28.60 8.99
N GLY A 157 1.18 28.87 9.76
CA GLY A 157 1.13 29.90 10.80
C GLY A 157 0.37 31.15 10.38
N ASP A 158 -0.30 31.15 9.22
CA ASP A 158 -1.09 32.29 8.77
C ASP A 158 -2.43 32.37 9.51
N PRO A 159 -2.89 33.60 9.81
CA PRO A 159 -4.13 33.82 10.56
C PRO A 159 -5.35 33.33 9.78
N ILE A 160 -6.16 32.44 10.35
CA ILE A 160 -7.41 32.01 9.72
C ILE A 160 -8.46 33.13 9.92
N PRO A 161 -9.04 33.70 8.85
CA PRO A 161 -10.11 34.68 9.00
C PRO A 161 -11.31 34.11 9.77
N SER A 162 -11.94 34.93 10.62
CA SER A 162 -13.22 34.57 11.23
C SER A 162 -14.34 34.48 10.18
N ARG A 163 -15.50 33.96 10.58
CA ARG A 163 -16.70 33.96 9.73
C ARG A 163 -17.12 35.38 9.31
N GLU A 164 -16.84 36.37 10.16
CA GLU A 164 -17.10 37.79 9.93
C GLU A 164 -15.98 38.48 9.13
N GLY A 165 -14.88 37.77 8.82
CA GLY A 165 -13.74 38.28 8.07
C GLY A 165 -12.68 39.00 8.91
N GLU A 166 -12.65 38.78 10.22
CA GLU A 166 -11.63 39.36 11.10
C GLU A 166 -10.36 38.50 11.12
N LEU A 167 -9.18 39.11 10.92
CA LEU A 167 -7.88 38.43 10.99
C LEU A 167 -7.26 38.59 12.39
N PRO A 168 -6.86 37.51 13.08
CA PRO A 168 -6.11 37.60 14.33
C PRO A 168 -4.73 38.26 14.13
N ALA A 169 -4.22 38.94 15.15
CA ALA A 169 -2.91 39.56 15.14
C ALA A 169 -1.78 38.52 15.00
N GLU A 170 -0.82 38.77 14.12
CA GLU A 170 0.37 37.95 13.93
C GLU A 170 1.18 37.83 15.23
N GLN A 171 1.63 36.62 15.55
CA GLN A 171 2.43 36.34 16.76
C GLN A 171 3.89 36.06 16.38
N GLY A 172 4.82 36.78 17.02
CA GLY A 172 6.25 36.50 16.95
C GLY A 172 7.08 37.73 16.60
N VAL A 173 8.38 37.66 16.92
CA VAL A 173 9.38 38.63 16.47
C VAL A 173 10.13 38.00 15.31
N SER A 174 10.43 38.81 14.29
CA SER A 174 11.24 38.38 13.15
C SER A 174 12.57 37.77 13.61
N LEU A 175 12.98 36.65 13.02
CA LEU A 175 14.28 36.03 13.27
C LEU A 175 15.44 36.97 12.88
N ALA A 176 15.19 37.88 11.93
CA ALA A 176 16.12 38.96 11.58
C ALA A 176 16.33 39.98 12.71
N ASP A 177 15.41 40.07 13.67
CA ASP A 177 15.46 40.98 14.83
C ASP A 177 15.61 40.25 16.18
N TRP A 178 15.51 38.92 16.20
CA TRP A 178 15.62 38.08 17.41
C TRP A 178 16.95 38.27 18.20
N PRO A 179 16.97 38.25 19.54
CA PRO A 179 18.20 38.43 20.32
C PRO A 179 19.26 37.35 20.06
N LEU A 180 20.54 37.74 20.09
CA LEU A 180 21.67 36.80 20.00
C LEU A 180 21.68 35.83 21.19
N ARG A 181 22.07 34.58 20.92
CA ARG A 181 22.22 33.48 21.91
C ARG A 181 20.95 33.16 22.70
N ARG A 182 19.78 33.45 22.14
CA ARG A 182 18.49 33.12 22.73
C ARG A 182 17.78 32.10 21.86
N VAL A 183 17.44 30.95 22.44
CA VAL A 183 16.68 29.90 21.75
C VAL A 183 15.23 30.35 21.63
N GLY A 184 14.72 30.36 20.40
CA GLY A 184 13.33 30.60 20.11
C GLY A 184 12.72 29.45 19.31
N ARG A 185 11.39 29.35 19.35
CA ARG A 185 10.61 28.39 18.56
C ARG A 185 10.02 29.13 17.37
N ILE A 186 10.26 28.63 16.17
CA ILE A 186 9.63 29.16 14.96
C ILE A 186 8.10 28.96 15.07
N VAL A 187 7.35 30.04 14.95
CA VAL A 187 5.88 30.02 14.99
C VAL A 187 5.25 30.25 13.63
N HIS A 188 5.98 30.88 12.72
CA HIS A 188 5.54 31.17 11.37
C HIS A 188 6.74 31.23 10.42
N VAL A 189 6.53 30.74 9.20
CA VAL A 189 7.46 30.86 8.06
C VAL A 189 6.61 31.28 6.87
N GLU A 190 6.96 32.39 6.21
CA GLU A 190 6.23 32.83 5.01
C GLU A 190 6.34 31.78 3.91
N ASP A 191 5.20 31.48 3.30
CA ASP A 191 5.01 30.50 2.22
C ASP A 191 5.32 31.09 0.82
N GLU A 192 5.28 32.41 0.68
CA GLU A 192 5.68 33.13 -0.53
C GLU A 192 7.04 33.85 -0.40
N PRO A 193 7.94 33.70 -1.38
CA PRO A 193 7.83 32.89 -2.59
C PRO A 193 8.05 31.38 -2.32
N PRO A 194 7.35 30.46 -3.04
CA PRO A 194 7.43 29.01 -2.79
C PRO A 194 8.85 28.42 -2.85
N ALA A 195 9.71 29.00 -3.68
CA ALA A 195 11.11 28.59 -3.79
C ALA A 195 11.91 28.86 -2.50
N LEU A 196 11.60 29.94 -1.78
CA LEU A 196 12.22 30.27 -0.50
C LEU A 196 11.68 29.35 0.60
N PHE A 197 10.36 29.15 0.67
CA PHE A 197 9.74 28.23 1.62
C PHE A 197 10.30 26.80 1.49
N ALA A 198 10.38 26.28 0.26
CA ALA A 198 10.96 24.95 -0.01
C ALA A 198 12.44 24.85 0.42
N GLN A 199 13.22 25.92 0.23
CA GLN A 199 14.61 25.96 0.68
C GLN A 199 14.73 25.96 2.21
N LEU A 200 13.91 26.75 2.90
CA LEU A 200 13.88 26.81 4.37
C LEU A 200 13.43 25.47 4.97
N ALA A 201 12.44 24.82 4.36
CA ALA A 201 11.98 23.50 4.76
C ALA A 201 13.06 22.41 4.57
N LEU A 202 13.81 22.45 3.45
CA LEU A 202 14.90 21.51 3.17
C LEU A 202 16.04 21.59 4.20
N ILE A 203 16.31 22.78 4.74
CA ILE A 203 17.33 22.99 5.77
C ILE A 203 16.79 22.86 7.20
N GLY A 204 15.55 22.41 7.37
CA GLY A 204 14.94 22.10 8.67
C GLY A 204 14.42 23.31 9.44
N LEU A 205 14.31 24.48 8.80
CA LEU A 205 13.72 25.69 9.40
C LEU A 205 12.21 25.73 9.14
N THR A 206 11.49 24.79 9.76
CA THR A 206 10.03 24.68 9.67
C THR A 206 9.37 25.18 10.95
N ARG A 207 8.05 25.41 10.91
CA ARG A 207 7.28 25.73 12.12
C ARG A 207 7.50 24.69 13.21
N GLY A 208 7.66 25.16 14.44
CA GLY A 208 7.98 24.34 15.61
C GLY A 208 9.48 24.07 15.80
N ALA A 209 10.32 24.28 14.78
CA ALA A 209 11.76 24.12 14.92
C ALA A 209 12.31 25.13 15.94
N GLN A 210 13.29 24.68 16.72
CA GLN A 210 14.05 25.57 17.59
C GLN A 210 15.19 26.20 16.81
N VAL A 211 15.39 27.49 17.03
CA VAL A 211 16.38 28.32 16.36
C VAL A 211 17.09 29.22 17.37
N GLU A 212 18.40 29.33 17.25
CA GLU A 212 19.21 30.27 18.02
C GLU A 212 20.02 31.15 17.07
N VAL A 213 19.97 32.47 17.24
CA VAL A 213 20.79 33.39 16.44
C VAL A 213 22.18 33.49 17.06
N ASP A 214 23.19 33.02 16.33
CA ASP A 214 24.57 32.96 16.80
C ASP A 214 25.33 34.27 16.55
N GLU A 215 25.25 34.76 15.31
CA GLU A 215 26.00 35.92 14.85
C GLU A 215 25.20 36.67 13.76
N ARG A 216 25.26 38.00 13.79
CA ARG A 216 24.78 38.87 12.70
C ARG A 216 25.94 39.66 12.10
N ALA A 217 26.06 39.59 10.77
CA ALA A 217 27.00 40.38 9.99
C ALA A 217 26.28 41.06 8.84
N ALA A 218 26.90 42.10 8.24
CA ALA A 218 26.32 42.80 7.10
C ALA A 218 26.06 41.82 5.93
N GLY A 219 24.79 41.52 5.67
CA GLY A 219 24.35 40.64 4.58
C GLY A 219 24.11 39.16 4.94
N ARG A 220 24.28 38.73 6.21
CA ARG A 220 23.96 37.36 6.63
C ARG A 220 23.57 37.24 8.11
N VAL A 221 22.68 36.28 8.41
CA VAL A 221 22.29 35.88 9.76
C VAL A 221 22.69 34.43 9.97
N LEU A 222 23.58 34.14 10.92
CA LEU A 222 24.00 32.78 11.27
C LEU A 222 23.10 32.25 12.39
N VAL A 223 22.46 31.10 12.14
CA VAL A 223 21.52 30.48 13.08
C VAL A 223 21.87 29.02 13.35
N TRP A 224 21.64 28.56 14.57
CA TRP A 224 21.69 27.15 14.95
C TRP A 224 20.28 26.56 14.94
N SER A 225 20.11 25.43 14.25
CA SER A 225 18.88 24.64 14.25
C SER A 225 19.18 23.17 13.97
N GLY A 226 18.51 22.24 14.66
CA GLY A 226 18.68 20.80 14.44
C GLY A 226 20.12 20.27 14.60
N GLY A 227 20.93 20.93 15.44
CA GLY A 227 22.35 20.59 15.64
C GLY A 227 23.29 21.02 14.51
N GLN A 228 22.82 21.83 13.55
CA GLN A 228 23.61 22.38 12.46
C GLN A 228 23.64 23.91 12.50
N ARG A 229 24.72 24.50 11.96
CA ARG A 229 24.90 25.95 11.83
C ARG A 229 24.57 26.37 10.39
N LEU A 230 23.53 27.20 10.24
CA LEU A 230 22.95 27.61 8.96
C LEU A 230 23.22 29.11 8.71
N SER A 231 23.38 29.48 7.43
CA SER A 231 23.58 30.87 7.01
C SER A 231 22.41 31.35 6.18
N LEU A 232 21.68 32.34 6.68
CA LEU A 232 20.50 32.93 6.03
C LEU A 232 20.80 34.32 5.49
N THR A 233 20.11 34.70 4.41
CA THR A 233 20.06 36.10 3.98
C THR A 233 19.14 36.90 4.93
N PRO A 234 19.30 38.23 5.04
CA PRO A 234 18.39 39.04 5.85
C PRO A 234 16.92 38.91 5.45
N ALA A 235 16.64 38.75 4.16
CA ALA A 235 15.28 38.51 3.66
C ALA A 235 14.72 37.16 4.11
N ALA A 236 15.52 36.08 4.02
CA ALA A 236 15.12 34.75 4.49
C ALA A 236 14.98 34.66 6.02
N ALA A 237 15.70 35.50 6.77
CA ALA A 237 15.53 35.62 8.21
C ALA A 237 14.30 36.48 8.57
N ALA A 238 13.93 37.45 7.72
CA ALA A 238 12.76 38.28 7.93
C ALA A 238 11.45 37.50 7.74
N SER A 239 11.45 36.51 6.83
CA SER A 239 10.33 35.63 6.55
C SER A 239 10.07 34.55 7.62
N ILE A 240 10.72 34.63 8.79
CA ILE A 240 10.58 33.66 9.89
C ILE A 240 10.24 34.41 11.17
N ALA A 241 9.10 34.06 11.80
CA ALA A 241 8.71 34.63 13.10
C ALA A 241 8.95 33.63 14.24
N VAL A 242 9.43 34.14 15.37
CA VAL A 242 9.93 33.34 16.50
C VAL A 242 9.35 33.85 17.82
N ILE A 243 9.08 32.93 18.74
CA ILE A 243 8.74 33.22 20.15
C ILE A 243 9.72 32.50 21.08
N ASP A 244 9.72 32.81 22.38
CA ASP A 244 10.49 32.04 23.36
C ASP A 244 10.08 30.56 23.39
N ALA A 245 11.06 29.66 23.37
CA ALA A 245 10.84 28.22 23.46
C ALA A 245 10.98 27.72 24.92
N PRO A 246 9.97 27.08 25.51
CA PRO A 246 10.17 26.27 26.72
C PRO A 246 10.90 24.95 26.38
N PRO A 247 11.70 24.37 27.29
CA PRO A 247 12.40 23.10 27.03
C PRO A 247 11.41 21.93 26.88
N GLU A 248 11.53 21.17 25.79
CA GLU A 248 10.64 20.06 25.44
C GLU A 248 11.01 18.78 26.22
N ARG A 249 10.02 18.17 26.86
CA ARG A 249 10.22 17.01 27.75
C ARG A 249 9.52 15.78 27.17
N THR A 250 10.24 14.67 27.09
CA THR A 250 9.72 13.39 26.58
C THR A 250 9.73 12.33 27.68
N PRO A 251 8.67 11.52 27.87
CA PRO A 251 8.70 10.42 28.82
C PRO A 251 9.77 9.37 28.47
N LEU A 252 10.39 8.77 29.49
CA LEU A 252 11.43 7.76 29.31
C LEU A 252 10.93 6.52 28.54
N SER A 253 9.64 6.22 28.62
CA SER A 253 9.02 5.10 27.90
C SER A 253 8.97 5.27 26.38
N GLU A 254 9.18 6.48 25.88
CA GLU A 254 9.11 6.80 24.45
C GLU A 254 10.46 6.64 23.74
N ILE A 255 11.54 6.42 24.48
CA ILE A 255 12.86 6.17 23.88
C ILE A 255 12.94 4.71 23.37
N GLU A 256 13.54 4.55 22.20
CA GLU A 256 13.71 3.24 21.58
C GLU A 256 14.95 2.49 22.10
N ILE A 257 14.94 1.16 22.00
CA ILE A 257 16.11 0.34 22.33
C ILE A 257 17.25 0.72 21.38
N GLY A 258 18.40 1.07 21.93
CA GLY A 258 19.50 1.64 21.14
C GLY A 258 19.51 3.17 21.12
N GLN A 259 18.67 3.85 21.90
CA GLN A 259 18.75 5.29 22.12
C GLN A 259 19.22 5.63 23.54
N ALA A 260 19.87 6.80 23.66
CA ALA A 260 20.31 7.38 24.92
C ALA A 260 19.90 8.86 25.02
N ALA A 261 19.58 9.32 26.23
CA ALA A 261 19.11 10.68 26.49
C ALA A 261 19.41 11.12 27.93
N ARG A 262 19.31 12.41 28.22
CA ARG A 262 19.49 12.97 29.57
C ARG A 262 18.18 13.11 30.31
N VAL A 263 18.22 12.83 31.61
CA VAL A 263 17.06 12.98 32.51
C VAL A 263 16.79 14.45 32.78
N ALA A 264 15.57 14.90 32.51
CA ALA A 264 15.08 16.23 32.87
C ALA A 264 14.34 16.22 34.21
N ASP A 265 13.59 15.16 34.52
CA ASP A 265 12.81 15.04 35.76
C ASP A 265 12.67 13.57 36.20
N ILE A 266 12.62 13.34 37.50
CA ILE A 266 12.39 12.03 38.12
C ILE A 266 11.14 12.18 38.96
N GLY A 267 10.01 11.70 38.44
CA GLY A 267 8.65 11.94 38.95
C GLY A 267 8.45 11.74 40.46
N GLU A 268 7.25 12.10 40.93
CA GLU A 268 7.00 12.36 42.36
C GLU A 268 6.85 11.11 43.25
N SER A 269 6.81 9.91 42.68
CA SER A 269 6.64 8.67 43.43
C SER A 269 7.86 8.35 44.32
N PRO A 270 7.72 8.27 45.66
CA PRO A 270 8.84 8.02 46.57
C PRO A 270 9.53 6.66 46.33
N ALA A 271 8.75 5.63 45.97
CA ALA A 271 9.27 4.30 45.69
C ALA A 271 10.06 4.23 44.36
N LEU A 272 9.61 4.97 43.34
CA LEU A 272 10.32 5.09 42.07
C LEU A 272 11.62 5.87 42.25
N ARG A 273 11.57 6.99 42.98
CA ARG A 273 12.74 7.83 43.25
C ARG A 273 13.83 7.06 44.00
N ALA A 274 13.47 6.28 45.03
CA ALA A 274 14.42 5.43 45.76
C ALA A 274 15.10 4.37 44.86
N ARG A 275 14.34 3.72 43.96
CA ARG A 275 14.88 2.75 42.99
C ARG A 275 15.77 3.41 41.94
N ALA A 276 15.36 4.57 41.44
CA ALA A 276 16.08 5.35 40.45
C ALA A 276 17.42 5.87 41.01
N GLU A 277 17.41 6.40 42.23
CA GLU A 277 18.62 6.87 42.93
C GLU A 277 19.59 5.73 43.25
N ALA A 278 19.09 4.56 43.67
CA ALA A 278 19.92 3.37 43.90
C ALA A 278 20.66 2.91 42.61
N ALA A 279 20.02 3.08 41.46
CA ALA A 279 20.61 2.81 40.15
C ALA A 279 21.51 3.95 39.63
N GLY A 280 21.61 5.08 40.34
CA GLY A 280 22.45 6.22 39.98
C GLY A 280 21.80 7.22 39.02
N LEU A 281 20.47 7.19 38.87
CA LEU A 281 19.71 8.16 38.08
C LEU A 281 19.58 9.48 38.85
N ARG A 282 20.01 10.58 38.23
CA ARG A 282 19.88 11.95 38.74
C ARG A 282 19.44 12.87 37.59
N VAL A 283 18.84 14.01 37.90
CA VAL A 283 18.58 15.05 36.88
C VAL A 283 19.90 15.43 36.21
N GLY A 284 19.93 15.42 34.88
CA GLY A 284 21.12 15.61 34.04
C GLY A 284 21.93 14.35 33.75
N ALA A 285 21.65 13.21 34.40
CA ALA A 285 22.34 11.94 34.11
C ALA A 285 21.92 11.40 32.73
N GLU A 286 22.86 10.79 32.03
CA GLU A 286 22.58 10.10 30.77
C GLU A 286 22.14 8.65 31.03
N LEU A 287 21.10 8.23 30.33
CA LEU A 287 20.61 6.86 30.34
C LEU A 287 20.43 6.34 28.92
N ALA A 288 20.55 5.03 28.76
CA ALA A 288 20.35 4.35 27.48
C ALA A 288 19.39 3.18 27.60
N ALA A 289 18.44 3.02 26.67
CA ALA A 289 17.62 1.81 26.57
C ALA A 289 18.44 0.69 25.89
N VAL A 290 18.70 -0.40 26.63
CA VAL A 290 19.64 -1.46 26.17
C VAL A 290 18.90 -2.72 25.74
N SER A 291 17.82 -3.08 26.41
CA SER A 291 17.02 -4.26 26.08
C SER A 291 15.62 -4.13 26.67
N ALA A 292 14.63 -4.75 26.05
CA ALA A 292 13.30 -4.92 26.63
C ALA A 292 12.98 -6.41 26.81
N ASP A 293 12.09 -6.71 27.76
CA ASP A 293 11.49 -8.04 27.91
C ASP A 293 10.86 -8.53 26.58
N PRO A 294 10.80 -9.84 26.31
CA PRO A 294 10.15 -10.39 25.11
C PRO A 294 8.68 -9.96 24.89
N LEU A 295 7.98 -9.49 25.93
CA LEU A 295 6.64 -8.91 25.81
C LEU A 295 6.64 -7.41 25.50
N GLY A 296 7.80 -6.75 25.49
CA GLY A 296 7.98 -5.31 25.29
C GLY A 296 7.97 -4.48 26.59
N ASP A 297 7.70 -5.10 27.73
CA ASP A 297 7.64 -4.49 29.05
C ASP A 297 7.95 -5.57 30.12
N PRO A 298 8.85 -5.36 31.10
CA PRO A 298 9.62 -4.15 31.40
C PRO A 298 10.82 -3.89 30.47
N VAL A 299 11.23 -2.62 30.38
CA VAL A 299 12.41 -2.16 29.62
C VAL A 299 13.60 -1.99 30.58
N THR A 300 14.78 -2.41 30.13
CA THR A 300 16.03 -2.29 30.87
C THR A 300 16.86 -1.13 30.31
N TYR A 301 17.11 -0.16 31.18
CA TYR A 301 17.90 1.03 30.94
C TYR A 301 19.28 0.89 31.58
N ARG A 302 20.30 1.51 31.00
CA ARG A 302 21.66 1.58 31.55
C ARG A 302 21.98 3.02 31.92
N VAL A 303 22.34 3.24 33.17
CA VAL A 303 22.64 4.54 33.76
C VAL A 303 23.99 4.42 34.47
N ASN A 304 25.00 5.20 34.07
CA ASN A 304 26.34 5.19 34.71
C ASN A 304 26.94 3.78 34.92
N GLY A 305 26.75 2.87 33.97
CA GLY A 305 27.26 1.50 34.03
C GLY A 305 26.42 0.51 34.86
N ARG A 306 25.32 0.95 35.49
CA ARG A 306 24.35 0.10 36.20
C ARG A 306 23.08 -0.09 35.38
N THR A 307 22.37 -1.19 35.60
CA THR A 307 21.12 -1.50 34.91
C THR A 307 19.91 -1.21 35.79
N LEU A 308 18.90 -0.58 35.20
CA LEU A 308 17.63 -0.23 35.83
C LEU A 308 16.49 -0.77 34.96
N THR A 309 15.74 -1.75 35.47
CA THR A 309 14.59 -2.31 34.78
C THR A 309 13.31 -1.67 35.31
N LEU A 310 12.55 -1.03 34.43
CA LEU A 310 11.31 -0.32 34.76
C LEU A 310 10.16 -0.83 33.89
N ALA A 311 9.00 -0.96 34.50
CA ALA A 311 7.75 -1.13 33.77
C ALA A 311 7.40 0.18 33.05
N ARG A 312 6.61 0.10 31.97
CA ARG A 312 6.23 1.26 31.16
C ARG A 312 5.52 2.34 31.99
N ALA A 313 4.70 1.93 32.95
CA ALA A 313 4.01 2.84 33.88
C ALA A 313 4.97 3.64 34.78
N ASP A 314 6.09 3.02 35.19
CA ASP A 314 7.14 3.67 35.97
C ASP A 314 8.02 4.55 35.06
N ALA A 315 8.33 4.08 33.85
CA ALA A 315 9.10 4.83 32.86
C ALA A 315 8.38 6.11 32.39
N ASN A 316 7.04 6.09 32.27
CA ASN A 316 6.25 7.28 31.94
C ASN A 316 6.44 8.46 32.92
N GLN A 317 6.83 8.18 34.16
CA GLN A 317 6.98 9.19 35.21
C GLN A 317 8.36 9.86 35.20
N ILE A 318 9.32 9.34 34.42
CA ILE A 318 10.65 9.93 34.26
C ILE A 318 10.63 10.73 32.97
N LEU A 319 10.97 12.01 33.03
CA LEU A 319 11.01 12.90 31.88
C LEU A 319 12.45 13.11 31.44
N LEU A 320 12.65 13.15 30.13
CA LEU A 320 13.92 13.33 29.45
C LEU A 320 13.94 14.65 28.72
N ASP A 321 15.14 15.18 28.54
CA ASP A 321 15.38 16.29 27.63
C ASP A 321 15.37 15.74 26.19
N ALA A 322 14.29 16.06 25.46
CA ALA A 322 14.08 15.58 24.09
C ALA A 322 15.24 15.97 23.16
N ASN A 323 15.90 17.11 23.44
CA ASN A 323 17.00 17.64 22.64
C ASN A 323 18.31 16.83 22.79
N THR A 324 18.34 15.82 23.67
CA THR A 324 19.55 15.03 23.96
C THR A 324 19.50 13.58 23.47
N ILE A 325 18.42 13.19 22.77
CA ILE A 325 18.23 11.84 22.26
C ILE A 325 19.25 11.54 21.15
N ARG A 326 20.00 10.43 21.30
CA ARG A 326 21.01 9.97 20.34
C ARG A 326 21.04 8.44 20.22
N GLU A 327 21.44 7.92 19.06
CA GLU A 327 21.61 6.48 18.86
C GLU A 327 22.92 5.94 19.48
N ILE A 328 22.86 4.70 19.98
CA ILE A 328 23.99 3.94 20.51
C ILE A 328 24.08 2.56 19.85
N ALA A 329 25.31 2.12 19.59
CA ALA A 329 25.56 0.81 19.01
C ALA A 329 25.29 -0.32 20.01
N LEU A 330 24.42 -1.26 19.64
CA LEU A 330 24.12 -2.47 20.41
C LEU A 330 25.06 -3.63 20.02
N PRO A 331 25.40 -4.55 20.95
CA PRO A 331 26.22 -5.71 20.65
C PRO A 331 25.52 -6.66 19.66
N ARG A 332 26.18 -6.98 18.54
CA ARG A 332 25.64 -7.85 17.49
C ARG A 332 25.57 -9.32 17.94
N ARG A 333 24.37 -9.89 18.04
CA ARG A 333 24.15 -11.36 18.13
C ARG A 333 23.53 -11.90 16.84
N PRO A 334 23.77 -13.18 16.48
CA PRO A 334 23.14 -13.80 15.33
C PRO A 334 21.62 -13.95 15.55
N TRP A 335 20.84 -13.27 14.71
CA TRP A 335 19.38 -13.14 14.84
C TRP A 335 18.60 -14.44 15.00
N LEU A 336 19.01 -15.52 14.32
CA LEU A 336 18.33 -16.81 14.41
C LEU A 336 18.42 -17.42 15.81
N ALA A 337 19.58 -17.27 16.47
CA ALA A 337 19.76 -17.68 17.85
C ALA A 337 18.94 -16.81 18.81
N GLU A 338 18.70 -15.54 18.45
CA GLU A 338 17.94 -14.58 19.24
C GLU A 338 16.43 -14.82 19.16
N GLU A 339 15.89 -15.09 17.97
CA GLU A 339 14.48 -15.49 17.79
C GLU A 339 14.21 -16.90 18.33
N LEU A 340 15.14 -17.85 18.16
CA LEU A 340 15.01 -19.18 18.78
C LEU A 340 15.11 -19.10 20.30
N ALA A 341 16.00 -18.26 20.85
CA ALA A 341 16.07 -18.04 22.29
C ALA A 341 14.79 -17.36 22.80
N ARG A 342 14.27 -16.34 22.10
CA ARG A 342 12.98 -15.71 22.44
C ARG A 342 11.82 -16.68 22.34
N ALA A 343 11.75 -17.49 21.29
CA ALA A 343 10.70 -18.49 21.11
C ALA A 343 10.79 -19.57 22.21
N LYS A 344 12.00 -20.01 22.55
CA LYS A 344 12.26 -20.95 23.64
C LYS A 344 11.91 -20.36 25.00
N GLU A 345 12.26 -19.10 25.26
CA GLU A 345 11.95 -18.37 26.49
C GLU A 345 10.44 -18.10 26.63
N LEU A 346 9.76 -17.73 25.53
CA LEU A 346 8.31 -17.60 25.46
C LEU A 346 7.61 -18.95 25.67
N PHE A 347 8.13 -20.02 25.09
CA PHE A 347 7.61 -21.38 25.26
C PHE A 347 7.76 -21.87 26.71
N LEU A 348 8.90 -21.57 27.34
CA LEU A 348 9.19 -21.92 28.74
C LEU A 348 8.39 -21.10 29.75
N ARG A 349 8.14 -19.80 29.49
CA ARG A 349 7.40 -18.92 30.42
C ARG A 349 5.87 -18.93 30.25
N TYR A 350 5.35 -19.08 29.03
CA TYR A 350 3.92 -18.86 28.74
C TYR A 350 3.22 -20.06 28.06
N GLY A 351 3.94 -21.14 27.78
CA GLY A 351 3.40 -22.35 27.13
C GLY A 351 3.16 -22.21 25.62
N SER A 352 2.84 -23.33 24.96
CA SER A 352 2.72 -23.46 23.50
C SER A 352 1.64 -22.57 22.87
N LEU A 353 0.54 -22.31 23.58
CA LEU A 353 -0.62 -21.57 23.07
C LEU A 353 -0.34 -20.06 22.89
N ALA A 354 0.48 -19.45 23.75
CA ALA A 354 0.85 -18.03 23.63
C ALA A 354 1.84 -17.78 22.49
N VAL A 355 2.77 -18.72 22.28
CA VAL A 355 3.71 -18.73 21.15
C VAL A 355 2.97 -18.91 19.83
N LEU A 356 2.03 -19.86 19.76
CA LEU A 356 1.20 -20.10 18.58
C LEU A 356 0.31 -18.89 18.25
N LYS A 357 -0.33 -18.27 19.27
CA LYS A 357 -1.11 -17.03 19.08
C LYS A 357 -0.27 -15.88 18.52
N ARG A 358 1.00 -15.74 18.93
CA ARG A 358 1.91 -14.70 18.43
C ARG A 358 2.46 -15.00 17.04
N ALA A 359 2.76 -16.27 16.75
CA ALA A 359 3.12 -16.72 15.41
C ALA A 359 1.98 -16.42 14.41
N LEU A 360 0.73 -16.74 14.77
CA LEU A 360 -0.47 -16.44 13.98
C LEU A 360 -0.79 -14.93 13.84
N VAL A 361 -0.14 -14.04 14.61
CA VAL A 361 -0.22 -12.57 14.39
C VAL A 361 0.76 -12.10 13.32
N PHE A 362 1.81 -12.90 13.09
CA PHE A 362 2.94 -12.56 12.23
C PHE A 362 2.83 -13.16 10.83
N PHE A 363 2.27 -14.37 10.70
CA PHE A 363 1.94 -15.01 9.44
C PHE A 363 0.63 -14.42 8.88
N GLY A 364 0.62 -13.96 7.63
CA GLY A 364 -0.57 -13.28 7.13
C GLY A 364 -0.56 -12.87 5.67
N PRO A 365 0.18 -11.81 5.29
CA PRO A 365 0.20 -11.32 3.93
C PRO A 365 0.54 -12.42 2.92
N ALA A 366 1.57 -13.23 3.18
CA ALA A 366 1.95 -14.32 2.27
C ALA A 366 0.91 -15.43 2.18
N PHE A 367 0.16 -15.71 3.26
CA PHE A 367 -0.93 -16.69 3.23
C PHE A 367 -2.07 -16.21 2.33
N VAL A 368 -2.47 -14.94 2.45
CA VAL A 368 -3.45 -14.33 1.55
C VAL A 368 -3.00 -14.44 0.10
N ILE A 369 -1.71 -14.25 -0.19
CA ILE A 369 -1.19 -14.34 -1.56
C ILE A 369 -1.11 -15.79 -2.05
N SER A 370 -0.75 -16.72 -1.17
CA SER A 370 -0.61 -18.14 -1.50
C SER A 370 -1.91 -18.77 -2.01
N VAL A 371 -3.07 -18.21 -1.66
CA VAL A 371 -4.35 -18.75 -2.11
C VAL A 371 -4.55 -18.63 -3.62
N GLY A 372 -4.03 -17.56 -4.24
CA GLY A 372 -4.04 -17.45 -5.70
C GLY A 372 -3.19 -18.49 -6.40
N TYR A 373 -2.24 -19.12 -5.69
CA TYR A 373 -1.46 -20.23 -6.24
C TYR A 373 -2.18 -21.58 -6.08
N MET A 374 -3.30 -21.62 -5.36
CA MET A 374 -4.15 -22.79 -5.14
C MET A 374 -5.49 -22.68 -5.87
N ASP A 375 -5.63 -21.71 -6.76
CA ASP A 375 -6.89 -21.33 -7.40
C ASP A 375 -7.38 -22.38 -8.43
N PRO A 376 -8.68 -22.40 -8.75
CA PRO A 376 -9.23 -23.36 -9.71
C PRO A 376 -8.63 -23.24 -11.12
N GLY A 377 -8.03 -22.08 -11.46
CA GLY A 377 -7.28 -21.86 -12.70
C GLY A 377 -6.15 -22.85 -12.91
N ASN A 378 -5.38 -23.11 -11.85
CA ASN A 378 -4.22 -24.01 -11.88
C ASN A 378 -4.62 -25.50 -11.89
N TRP A 379 -5.80 -25.82 -11.36
CA TRP A 379 -6.27 -27.20 -11.20
C TRP A 379 -6.46 -27.89 -12.55
N GLY A 380 -6.92 -27.16 -13.57
CA GLY A 380 -7.09 -27.72 -14.92
C GLY A 380 -5.79 -28.29 -15.48
N THR A 381 -4.69 -27.55 -15.37
CA THR A 381 -3.37 -27.98 -15.85
C THR A 381 -2.75 -29.08 -14.99
N ASP A 382 -2.97 -29.05 -13.67
CA ASP A 382 -2.44 -30.07 -12.76
C ASP A 382 -3.18 -31.41 -12.90
N ILE A 383 -4.52 -31.34 -13.07
CA ILE A 383 -5.35 -32.51 -13.35
C ILE A 383 -4.96 -33.11 -14.71
N GLU A 384 -4.86 -32.31 -15.77
CA GLU A 384 -4.44 -32.82 -17.08
C GLU A 384 -3.02 -33.42 -17.03
N GLY A 385 -2.10 -32.75 -16.33
CA GLY A 385 -0.72 -33.20 -16.15
C GLY A 385 -0.63 -34.57 -15.49
N GLY A 386 -1.37 -34.76 -14.40
CA GLY A 386 -1.43 -36.05 -13.70
C GLY A 386 -2.09 -37.14 -14.53
N ALA A 387 -3.24 -36.83 -15.15
CA ALA A 387 -4.02 -37.81 -15.90
C ALA A 387 -3.28 -38.34 -17.14
N ARG A 388 -2.55 -37.46 -17.85
CA ARG A 388 -1.87 -37.81 -19.11
C ARG A 388 -0.44 -38.29 -18.92
N PHE A 389 0.29 -37.72 -17.95
CA PHE A 389 1.74 -37.93 -17.81
C PHE A 389 2.15 -38.55 -16.47
N GLY A 390 1.17 -38.89 -15.62
CA GLY A 390 1.42 -39.43 -14.28
C GLY A 390 2.21 -38.45 -13.43
N TYR A 391 3.20 -38.96 -12.70
CA TYR A 391 4.01 -38.16 -11.78
C TYR A 391 5.12 -37.34 -12.46
N ARG A 392 5.32 -37.48 -13.78
CA ARG A 392 6.50 -36.95 -14.49
C ARG A 392 6.60 -35.43 -14.55
N LEU A 393 5.50 -34.71 -14.33
CA LEU A 393 5.46 -33.24 -14.36
C LEU A 393 5.58 -32.60 -12.96
N LEU A 394 5.79 -33.38 -11.89
CA LEU A 394 5.99 -32.85 -10.54
C LEU A 394 7.19 -31.89 -10.45
N TRP A 395 8.28 -32.17 -11.16
CA TRP A 395 9.43 -31.27 -11.20
C TRP A 395 9.09 -29.90 -11.83
N VAL A 396 8.11 -29.85 -12.75
CA VAL A 396 7.65 -28.60 -13.39
C VAL A 396 6.93 -27.73 -12.36
N ILE A 397 6.02 -28.31 -11.58
CA ILE A 397 5.33 -27.62 -10.47
C ILE A 397 6.38 -27.10 -9.47
N PHE A 398 7.38 -27.92 -9.15
CA PHE A 398 8.45 -27.52 -8.23
C PHE A 398 9.26 -26.32 -8.74
N VAL A 399 9.71 -26.34 -10.00
CA VAL A 399 10.45 -25.23 -10.61
C VAL A 399 9.58 -23.98 -10.72
N ALA A 400 8.29 -24.13 -11.09
CA ALA A 400 7.34 -23.03 -11.13
C ALA A 400 7.17 -22.37 -9.74
N ASN A 401 7.05 -23.18 -8.69
CA ASN A 401 6.99 -22.69 -7.31
C ASN A 401 8.27 -21.96 -6.88
N LEU A 402 9.46 -22.45 -7.26
CA LEU A 402 10.71 -21.74 -6.97
C LEU A 402 10.77 -20.36 -7.63
N MET A 403 10.30 -20.25 -8.88
CA MET A 403 10.20 -18.96 -9.58
C MET A 403 9.18 -18.03 -8.91
N ALA A 404 8.03 -18.57 -8.51
CA ALA A 404 7.01 -17.83 -7.77
C ALA A 404 7.55 -17.28 -6.44
N ILE A 405 8.19 -18.11 -5.62
CA ILE A 405 8.82 -17.71 -4.36
C ILE A 405 9.82 -16.58 -4.59
N LEU A 406 10.69 -16.72 -5.59
CA LEU A 406 11.67 -15.69 -5.93
C LEU A 406 10.99 -14.35 -6.26
N LEU A 407 10.03 -14.36 -7.18
CA LEU A 407 9.34 -13.14 -7.63
C LEU A 407 8.48 -12.52 -6.52
N GLN A 408 7.83 -13.34 -5.70
CA GLN A 408 7.03 -12.86 -4.56
C GLN A 408 7.90 -12.24 -3.47
N ILE A 409 9.07 -12.82 -3.16
CA ILE A 409 10.04 -12.20 -2.26
C ILE A 409 10.52 -10.86 -2.83
N LEU A 410 10.74 -10.75 -4.14
CA LEU A 410 11.11 -9.48 -4.77
C LEU A 410 9.99 -8.43 -4.66
N ALA A 411 8.73 -8.82 -4.85
CA ALA A 411 7.57 -7.94 -4.70
C ALA A 411 7.44 -7.43 -3.25
N ALA A 412 7.57 -8.31 -2.27
CA ALA A 412 7.60 -7.94 -0.86
C ALA A 412 8.78 -7.01 -0.54
N LYS A 413 9.96 -7.32 -1.08
CA LYS A 413 11.18 -6.53 -0.89
C LYS A 413 11.05 -5.11 -1.44
N LEU A 414 10.41 -4.95 -2.61
CA LEU A 414 10.10 -3.65 -3.19
C LEU A 414 9.24 -2.84 -2.21
N GLY A 415 8.10 -3.39 -1.77
CA GLY A 415 7.19 -2.71 -0.84
C GLY A 415 7.85 -2.32 0.49
N ILE A 416 8.73 -3.16 1.04
CA ILE A 416 9.48 -2.87 2.28
C ILE A 416 10.52 -1.76 2.07
N ALA A 417 11.21 -1.77 0.92
CA ALA A 417 12.28 -0.82 0.65
C ALA A 417 11.74 0.58 0.34
N THR A 418 10.74 0.67 -0.54
CA THR A 418 10.20 1.94 -1.04
C THR A 418 9.03 2.46 -0.22
N GLY A 419 8.35 1.61 0.55
CA GLY A 419 7.06 1.94 1.16
C GLY A 419 5.92 2.09 0.14
N LYS A 420 6.16 1.71 -1.13
CA LYS A 420 5.23 1.85 -2.27
C LYS A 420 5.05 0.51 -2.97
N SER A 421 3.88 0.31 -3.54
CA SER A 421 3.49 -0.90 -4.26
C SER A 421 4.09 -0.85 -5.64
N LEU A 422 4.20 -2.01 -6.29
CA LEU A 422 4.72 -2.09 -7.65
C LEU A 422 3.95 -1.18 -8.64
N PRO A 423 2.60 -1.09 -8.61
CA PRO A 423 1.87 -0.14 -9.45
C PRO A 423 2.21 1.34 -9.16
N GLU A 424 2.37 1.71 -7.89
CA GLU A 424 2.76 3.08 -7.50
C GLU A 424 4.17 3.42 -7.99
N VAL A 425 5.13 2.50 -7.82
CA VAL A 425 6.50 2.68 -8.32
C VAL A 425 6.51 2.77 -9.86
N CYS A 426 5.70 1.94 -10.55
CA CYS A 426 5.55 2.03 -12.01
C CYS A 426 5.04 3.41 -12.42
N ARG A 427 3.99 3.92 -11.77
CA ARG A 427 3.40 5.22 -12.06
C ARG A 427 4.38 6.37 -11.82
N ASP A 428 5.17 6.30 -10.76
CA ASP A 428 6.15 7.34 -10.42
C ASP A 428 7.33 7.41 -11.40
N HIS A 429 7.67 6.29 -12.06
CA HIS A 429 8.85 6.19 -12.95
C HIS A 429 8.51 6.13 -14.44
N TYR A 430 7.27 5.83 -14.82
CA TYR A 430 6.84 5.75 -16.22
C TYR A 430 5.96 6.93 -16.63
N PRO A 431 5.98 7.32 -17.92
CA PRO A 431 5.09 8.36 -18.42
C PRO A 431 3.63 7.94 -18.28
N ARG A 432 2.72 8.91 -18.09
CA ARG A 432 1.29 8.66 -17.83
C ARG A 432 0.63 7.70 -18.82
N TRP A 433 0.98 7.76 -20.11
CA TRP A 433 0.42 6.85 -21.12
C TRP A 433 0.80 5.38 -20.88
N ALA A 434 2.03 5.12 -20.44
CA ALA A 434 2.52 3.77 -20.16
C ALA A 434 1.91 3.23 -18.86
N SER A 435 1.81 4.09 -17.83
CA SER A 435 1.11 3.74 -16.58
C SER A 435 -0.35 3.36 -16.83
N VAL A 436 -1.07 4.13 -17.66
CA VAL A 436 -2.46 3.84 -18.04
C VAL A 436 -2.55 2.57 -18.88
N ALA A 437 -1.61 2.33 -19.81
CA ALA A 437 -1.58 1.09 -20.59
C ALA A 437 -1.39 -0.14 -19.67
N LEU A 438 -0.42 -0.07 -18.74
CA LEU A 438 -0.18 -1.12 -17.75
C LEU A 438 -1.39 -1.36 -16.84
N TRP A 439 -2.11 -0.30 -16.46
CA TRP A 439 -3.35 -0.40 -15.71
C TRP A 439 -4.42 -1.16 -16.48
N VAL A 440 -4.69 -0.78 -17.73
CA VAL A 440 -5.72 -1.45 -18.56
C VAL A 440 -5.38 -2.93 -18.70
N THR A 441 -4.14 -3.28 -19.03
CA THR A 441 -3.76 -4.68 -19.22
C THR A 441 -3.77 -5.46 -17.90
N ALA A 442 -3.35 -4.86 -16.78
CA ALA A 442 -3.43 -5.46 -15.46
C ALA A 442 -4.87 -5.74 -15.04
N GLU A 443 -5.78 -4.81 -15.32
CA GLU A 443 -7.18 -4.94 -14.93
C GLU A 443 -7.94 -5.95 -15.80
N LEU A 444 -7.62 -6.02 -17.09
CA LEU A 444 -8.10 -7.09 -17.97
C LEU A 444 -7.66 -8.48 -17.48
N ALA A 445 -6.41 -8.62 -17.05
CA ALA A 445 -5.90 -9.88 -16.50
C ALA A 445 -6.51 -10.21 -15.13
N ALA A 446 -6.73 -9.22 -14.27
CA ALA A 446 -7.42 -9.41 -12.99
C ALA A 446 -8.88 -9.87 -13.21
N MET A 447 -9.61 -9.27 -14.14
CA MET A 447 -10.96 -9.71 -14.51
C MET A 447 -10.97 -11.12 -15.11
N ALA A 448 -9.99 -11.46 -15.95
CA ALA A 448 -9.82 -12.81 -16.47
C ALA A 448 -9.54 -13.82 -15.36
N THR A 449 -8.73 -13.46 -14.37
CA THR A 449 -8.46 -14.32 -13.21
C THR A 449 -9.74 -14.54 -12.40
N ASP A 450 -10.45 -13.46 -12.04
CA ASP A 450 -11.69 -13.52 -11.27
C ASP A 450 -12.74 -14.39 -11.97
N LEU A 451 -12.79 -14.38 -13.31
CA LEU A 451 -13.65 -15.24 -14.12
C LEU A 451 -13.38 -16.74 -13.88
N ALA A 452 -12.12 -17.18 -13.86
CA ALA A 452 -11.75 -18.57 -13.58
C ALA A 452 -12.05 -18.97 -12.13
N GLU A 453 -11.70 -18.11 -11.18
CA GLU A 453 -11.86 -18.37 -9.75
C GLU A 453 -13.32 -18.41 -9.32
N PHE A 454 -14.12 -17.48 -9.84
CA PHE A 454 -15.55 -17.40 -9.60
C PHE A 454 -16.29 -18.61 -10.18
N LEU A 455 -15.90 -19.03 -11.39
CA LEU A 455 -16.45 -20.23 -12.02
C LEU A 455 -16.16 -21.47 -11.17
N GLY A 456 -14.94 -21.62 -10.64
CA GLY A 456 -14.61 -22.71 -9.71
C GLY A 456 -15.47 -22.72 -8.45
N GLY A 457 -15.74 -21.55 -7.86
CA GLY A 457 -16.68 -21.43 -6.75
C GLY A 457 -18.12 -21.84 -7.10
N ALA A 458 -18.61 -21.42 -8.27
CA ALA A 458 -19.94 -21.80 -8.77
C ALA A 458 -20.05 -23.31 -9.04
N VAL A 459 -19.02 -23.91 -9.66
CA VAL A 459 -18.94 -25.36 -9.88
C VAL A 459 -18.88 -26.10 -8.55
N GLY A 460 -18.14 -25.59 -7.55
CA GLY A 460 -18.13 -26.17 -6.20
C GLY A 460 -19.53 -26.27 -5.56
N PHE A 461 -20.33 -25.21 -5.66
CA PHE A 461 -21.73 -25.25 -5.20
C PHE A 461 -22.60 -26.22 -6.01
N ASN A 462 -22.40 -26.28 -7.33
CA ASN A 462 -23.11 -27.21 -8.21
C ASN A 462 -22.82 -28.67 -7.82
N LEU A 463 -21.55 -29.03 -7.62
CA LEU A 463 -21.14 -30.40 -7.28
C LEU A 463 -21.60 -30.82 -5.87
N LEU A 464 -21.57 -29.90 -4.89
CA LEU A 464 -21.93 -30.21 -3.50
C LEU A 464 -23.45 -30.29 -3.27
N PHE A 465 -24.21 -29.36 -3.86
CA PHE A 465 -25.64 -29.18 -3.55
C PHE A 465 -26.57 -29.48 -4.72
N GLY A 466 -26.03 -29.81 -5.90
CA GLY A 466 -26.82 -30.05 -7.12
C GLY A 466 -27.51 -28.79 -7.65
N ILE A 467 -27.09 -27.59 -7.23
CA ILE A 467 -27.68 -26.32 -7.64
C ILE A 467 -27.25 -26.03 -9.08
N PRO A 468 -28.15 -25.64 -10.01
CA PRO A 468 -27.76 -25.26 -11.37
C PRO A 468 -26.70 -24.13 -11.39
N LEU A 469 -25.84 -24.10 -12.40
CA LEU A 469 -24.66 -23.20 -12.44
C LEU A 469 -24.99 -21.72 -12.29
N PHE A 470 -26.09 -21.22 -12.87
CA PHE A 470 -26.44 -19.80 -12.80
C PHE A 470 -26.85 -19.34 -11.38
N PRO A 471 -27.80 -20.00 -10.68
CA PRO A 471 -28.04 -19.75 -9.26
C PRO A 471 -26.81 -19.97 -8.37
N ALA A 472 -26.00 -20.99 -8.67
CA ALA A 472 -24.76 -21.25 -7.94
C ALA A 472 -23.76 -20.08 -8.08
N ALA A 473 -23.63 -19.50 -9.27
CA ALA A 473 -22.82 -18.32 -9.53
C ALA A 473 -23.31 -17.09 -8.74
N LEU A 474 -24.63 -16.84 -8.71
CA LEU A 474 -25.20 -15.76 -7.88
C LEU A 474 -24.89 -15.97 -6.39
N LEU A 475 -24.98 -17.21 -5.90
CA LEU A 475 -24.63 -17.56 -4.53
C LEU A 475 -23.14 -17.32 -4.24
N THR A 476 -22.25 -17.73 -5.14
CA THR A 476 -20.80 -17.44 -5.06
C THR A 476 -20.55 -15.95 -4.95
N GLY A 477 -21.22 -15.14 -5.78
CA GLY A 477 -21.14 -13.68 -5.73
C GLY A 477 -21.58 -13.11 -4.39
N ALA A 478 -22.69 -13.60 -3.84
CA ALA A 478 -23.20 -13.19 -2.54
C ALA A 478 -22.23 -13.53 -1.39
N VAL A 479 -21.68 -14.75 -1.38
CA VAL A 479 -20.74 -15.21 -0.34
C VAL A 479 -19.45 -14.42 -0.38
N ILE A 480 -18.87 -14.19 -1.56
CA ILE A 480 -17.63 -13.41 -1.67
C ILE A 480 -17.87 -11.96 -1.26
N SER A 481 -19.01 -11.39 -1.65
CA SER A 481 -19.40 -10.05 -1.22
C SER A 481 -19.55 -9.94 0.31
N LEU A 482 -20.05 -11.00 0.96
CA LEU A 482 -20.10 -11.08 2.42
C LEU A 482 -18.69 -11.16 3.05
N ILE A 483 -17.77 -11.91 2.44
CA ILE A 483 -16.37 -11.97 2.89
C ILE A 483 -15.73 -10.59 2.78
N LEU A 484 -15.93 -9.88 1.67
CA LEU A 484 -15.43 -8.52 1.46
C LEU A 484 -16.07 -7.50 2.42
N LEU A 485 -17.31 -7.69 2.86
CA LEU A 485 -17.93 -6.84 3.89
C LEU A 485 -17.14 -6.86 5.21
N LEU A 486 -16.45 -7.96 5.52
CA LEU A 486 -15.61 -8.07 6.72
C LEU A 486 -14.41 -7.13 6.69
N GLU A 487 -14.00 -6.64 5.50
CA GLU A 487 -12.94 -5.64 5.36
C GLU A 487 -13.26 -4.36 6.14
N ARG A 488 -14.54 -3.97 6.22
CA ARG A 488 -14.99 -2.81 7.01
C ARG A 488 -14.68 -2.91 8.49
N TYR A 489 -14.51 -4.13 9.01
CA TYR A 489 -14.19 -4.41 10.41
C TYR A 489 -12.70 -4.70 10.64
N GLY A 490 -11.86 -4.43 9.64
CA GLY A 490 -10.42 -4.59 9.69
C GLY A 490 -9.91 -5.77 8.86
N PHE A 491 -8.83 -5.53 8.13
CA PHE A 491 -8.17 -6.48 7.21
C PHE A 491 -7.89 -7.86 7.82
N ARG A 492 -7.54 -7.88 9.11
CA ARG A 492 -7.18 -9.12 9.82
C ARG A 492 -8.31 -10.15 9.86
N LYS A 493 -9.57 -9.73 9.83
CA LYS A 493 -10.70 -10.67 9.81
C LYS A 493 -10.81 -11.40 8.47
N VAL A 494 -10.60 -10.67 7.37
CA VAL A 494 -10.57 -11.23 6.01
C VAL A 494 -9.43 -12.23 5.88
N GLU A 495 -8.24 -11.86 6.36
CA GLU A 495 -7.05 -12.73 6.40
C GLU A 495 -7.33 -14.06 7.15
N MET A 496 -7.98 -14.02 8.32
CA MET A 496 -8.33 -15.22 9.07
C MET A 496 -9.35 -16.11 8.34
N VAL A 497 -10.31 -15.51 7.63
CA VAL A 497 -11.27 -16.27 6.81
C VAL A 497 -10.54 -16.97 5.66
N ILE A 498 -9.65 -16.27 4.97
CA ILE A 498 -8.84 -16.85 3.87
C ILE A 498 -7.96 -17.99 4.40
N ILE A 499 -7.28 -17.80 5.53
CA ILE A 499 -6.48 -18.86 6.16
C ILE A 499 -7.35 -20.08 6.51
N GLY A 500 -8.58 -19.86 6.99
CA GLY A 500 -9.55 -20.93 7.23
C GLY A 500 -9.90 -21.70 5.97
N LEU A 501 -10.14 -21.00 4.85
CA LEU A 501 -10.41 -21.62 3.55
C LEU A 501 -9.19 -22.38 3.01
N ILE A 502 -7.97 -21.83 3.14
CA ILE A 502 -6.72 -22.53 2.80
C ILE A 502 -6.58 -23.82 3.63
N ALA A 503 -6.91 -23.78 4.91
CA ALA A 503 -6.87 -24.96 5.76
C ALA A 503 -7.84 -26.04 5.27
N VAL A 504 -9.05 -25.68 4.83
CA VAL A 504 -10.01 -26.61 4.22
C VAL A 504 -9.41 -27.28 2.97
N ILE A 505 -8.79 -26.50 2.08
CA ILE A 505 -8.13 -27.02 0.88
C ILE A 505 -7.01 -28.00 1.26
N GLY A 506 -6.11 -27.58 2.16
CA GLY A 506 -4.97 -28.37 2.59
C GLY A 506 -5.38 -29.68 3.28
N PHE A 507 -6.37 -29.64 4.18
CA PHE A 507 -6.87 -30.85 4.84
C PHE A 507 -7.65 -31.77 3.88
N GLY A 508 -8.38 -31.20 2.92
CA GLY A 508 -9.06 -31.96 1.87
C GLY A 508 -8.08 -32.80 1.06
N TYR A 509 -7.06 -32.17 0.49
CA TYR A 509 -6.03 -32.87 -0.29
C TYR A 509 -5.14 -33.79 0.54
N MET A 510 -4.88 -33.45 1.80
CA MET A 510 -4.20 -34.34 2.73
C MET A 510 -4.99 -35.64 2.93
N ALA A 511 -6.31 -35.54 3.17
CA ALA A 511 -7.18 -36.70 3.33
C ALA A 511 -7.20 -37.54 2.03
N GLU A 512 -7.30 -36.88 0.87
CA GLU A 512 -7.27 -37.54 -0.43
C GLU A 512 -5.97 -38.32 -0.68
N ILE A 513 -4.79 -37.73 -0.43
CA ILE A 513 -3.50 -38.44 -0.57
C ILE A 513 -3.42 -39.66 0.35
N LEU A 514 -3.86 -39.51 1.61
CA LEU A 514 -3.84 -40.60 2.60
C LEU A 514 -4.74 -41.77 2.18
N LEU A 515 -5.85 -41.48 1.48
CA LEU A 515 -6.75 -42.48 0.92
C LEU A 515 -6.17 -43.12 -0.35
N ALA A 516 -5.59 -42.32 -1.24
CA ALA A 516 -5.07 -42.79 -2.53
C ALA A 516 -3.79 -43.63 -2.40
N LYS A 517 -2.99 -43.42 -1.34
CA LYS A 517 -1.73 -44.14 -1.08
C LYS A 517 -0.81 -44.24 -2.30
N PRO A 518 -0.42 -43.10 -2.91
CA PRO A 518 0.40 -43.10 -4.11
C PRO A 518 1.80 -43.71 -3.87
N PRO A 519 2.42 -44.33 -4.89
CA PRO A 519 3.76 -44.87 -4.80
C PRO A 519 4.80 -43.75 -4.61
N LEU A 520 5.39 -43.70 -3.41
CA LEU A 520 6.34 -42.65 -3.02
C LEU A 520 7.60 -42.64 -3.90
N ASP A 521 8.03 -43.81 -4.38
CA ASP A 521 9.20 -43.95 -5.24
C ASP A 521 9.00 -43.28 -6.61
N GLU A 522 7.82 -43.45 -7.22
CA GLU A 522 7.48 -42.78 -8.48
C GLU A 522 7.31 -41.27 -8.30
N MET A 523 6.71 -40.84 -7.19
CA MET A 523 6.58 -39.41 -6.87
C MET A 523 7.95 -38.73 -6.71
N ILE A 524 8.86 -39.34 -5.96
CA ILE A 524 10.22 -38.81 -5.76
C ILE A 524 10.97 -38.76 -7.10
N ARG A 525 10.85 -39.79 -7.94
CA ARG A 525 11.43 -39.77 -9.29
C ARG A 525 10.84 -38.65 -10.16
N GLY A 526 9.52 -38.49 -10.14
CA GLY A 526 8.82 -37.43 -10.89
C GLY A 526 9.20 -36.00 -10.44
N LEU A 527 9.57 -35.84 -9.16
CA LEU A 527 10.02 -34.56 -8.59
C LEU A 527 11.50 -34.27 -8.89
N LEU A 528 12.38 -35.27 -8.80
CA LEU A 528 13.83 -35.07 -8.87
C LEU A 528 14.43 -35.29 -10.26
N VAL A 529 13.78 -36.06 -11.12
CA VAL A 529 14.28 -36.40 -12.46
C VAL A 529 13.48 -35.62 -13.51
N PRO A 530 14.05 -34.55 -14.09
CA PRO A 530 13.37 -33.79 -15.13
C PRO A 530 13.14 -34.68 -16.35
N SER A 531 11.87 -34.92 -16.66
CA SER A 531 11.48 -35.63 -17.88
C SER A 531 10.29 -34.91 -18.53
N LEU A 532 10.37 -34.72 -19.86
CA LEU A 532 9.31 -34.12 -20.66
C LEU A 532 8.89 -35.14 -21.73
N PRO A 533 7.86 -35.96 -21.44
CA PRO A 533 7.31 -36.89 -22.43
C PRO A 533 6.70 -36.13 -23.62
N ILE A 534 6.62 -36.81 -24.76
CA ILE A 534 6.07 -36.25 -26.01
C ILE A 534 4.63 -35.77 -25.76
N GLY A 535 4.32 -34.54 -26.13
CA GLY A 535 3.01 -33.91 -25.92
C GLY A 535 2.84 -33.19 -24.58
N ALA A 536 3.79 -33.29 -23.65
CA ALA A 536 3.70 -32.66 -22.33
C ALA A 536 4.11 -31.18 -22.29
N THR A 537 4.70 -30.65 -23.37
CA THR A 537 5.22 -29.28 -23.42
C THR A 537 4.12 -28.24 -23.16
N LEU A 538 2.94 -28.39 -23.75
CA LEU A 538 1.83 -27.45 -23.56
C LEU A 538 1.36 -27.43 -22.11
N VAL A 539 1.21 -28.61 -21.50
CA VAL A 539 0.78 -28.73 -20.10
C VAL A 539 1.86 -28.20 -19.15
N ALA A 540 3.13 -28.49 -19.42
CA ALA A 540 4.25 -27.97 -18.62
C ALA A 540 4.38 -26.44 -18.70
N VAL A 541 4.20 -25.87 -19.90
CA VAL A 541 4.13 -24.42 -20.13
C VAL A 541 2.92 -23.83 -19.39
N GLY A 542 1.76 -24.49 -19.47
CA GLY A 542 0.54 -24.11 -18.75
C GLY A 542 0.76 -24.06 -17.23
N ILE A 543 1.35 -25.10 -16.63
CA ILE A 543 1.70 -25.14 -15.20
C ILE A 543 2.58 -23.93 -14.83
N ILE A 544 3.65 -23.67 -15.59
CA ILE A 544 4.57 -22.56 -15.29
C ILE A 544 3.87 -21.20 -15.42
N GLY A 545 3.11 -21.01 -16.50
CA GLY A 545 2.38 -19.76 -16.78
C GLY A 545 1.30 -19.47 -15.75
N ALA A 546 0.52 -20.47 -15.38
CA ALA A 546 -0.57 -20.36 -14.41
C ALA A 546 -0.03 -20.14 -12.98
N THR A 547 1.14 -20.70 -12.66
CA THR A 547 1.74 -20.52 -11.33
C THR A 547 2.11 -19.06 -11.07
N VAL A 548 2.70 -18.33 -12.03
CA VAL A 548 3.15 -16.95 -11.74
C VAL A 548 2.05 -15.95 -12.08
N MET A 549 1.25 -15.59 -11.07
CA MET A 549 0.15 -14.64 -11.24
C MET A 549 0.60 -13.17 -11.16
N PRO A 550 0.32 -12.32 -12.18
CA PRO A 550 0.73 -10.92 -12.20
C PRO A 550 0.09 -10.09 -11.08
N HIS A 551 -1.21 -10.28 -10.85
CA HIS A 551 -1.98 -9.51 -9.87
C HIS A 551 -1.50 -9.76 -8.43
N ASN A 552 -1.02 -10.98 -8.14
CA ASN A 552 -0.43 -11.32 -6.85
C ASN A 552 0.91 -10.63 -6.59
N LEU A 553 1.70 -10.31 -7.62
CA LEU A 553 2.91 -9.50 -7.46
C LEU A 553 2.56 -8.07 -7.04
N TYR A 554 1.52 -7.49 -7.64
CA TYR A 554 1.01 -6.17 -7.23
C TYR A 554 0.46 -6.21 -5.81
N LEU A 555 -0.40 -7.18 -5.51
CA LEU A 555 -1.02 -7.33 -4.19
C LEU A 555 0.03 -7.52 -3.08
N HIS A 556 1.04 -8.38 -3.26
CA HIS A 556 2.06 -8.61 -2.24
C HIS A 556 2.85 -7.35 -1.89
N SER A 557 3.25 -6.60 -2.93
CA SER A 557 3.96 -5.34 -2.75
C SER A 557 3.15 -4.28 -1.99
N ALA A 558 1.81 -4.37 -2.02
CA ALA A 558 0.92 -3.49 -1.27
C ALA A 558 0.63 -4.00 0.15
N LEU A 559 0.32 -5.29 0.33
CA LEU A 559 -0.01 -5.85 1.63
C LEU A 559 1.14 -5.71 2.64
N ILE A 560 2.38 -5.83 2.17
CA ILE A 560 3.55 -5.72 3.04
C ILE A 560 3.75 -4.30 3.61
N GLN A 561 3.20 -3.27 2.96
CA GLN A 561 3.27 -1.89 3.43
C GLN A 561 2.56 -1.71 4.77
N THR A 562 1.50 -2.49 5.03
CA THR A 562 0.79 -2.47 6.32
C THR A 562 1.70 -2.83 7.51
N ARG A 563 2.87 -3.42 7.24
CA ARG A 563 3.86 -3.85 8.23
C ARG A 563 5.08 -2.92 8.33
N VAL A 564 5.20 -1.91 7.48
CA VAL A 564 6.34 -0.99 7.42
C VAL A 564 5.87 0.47 7.42
N ARG A 565 6.44 1.30 8.30
CA ARG A 565 6.20 2.74 8.30
C ARG A 565 7.30 3.47 7.51
N PRO A 566 6.99 4.62 6.86
CA PRO A 566 8.00 5.42 6.18
C PRO A 566 9.18 5.81 7.09
N SER A 567 8.91 6.09 8.36
CA SER A 567 9.88 6.45 9.40
C SER A 567 10.64 5.26 10.03
N ASP A 568 10.39 4.02 9.60
CA ASP A 568 11.07 2.85 10.18
C ASP A 568 12.58 2.83 9.88
N SER A 569 13.38 2.55 10.91
CA SER A 569 14.83 2.39 10.78
C SER A 569 15.22 1.25 9.82
N LEU A 570 16.43 1.35 9.23
CA LEU A 570 16.95 0.32 8.31
C LEU A 570 17.02 -1.07 8.95
N GLU A 571 17.31 -1.15 10.26
CA GLU A 571 17.34 -2.43 10.99
C GLU A 571 15.96 -3.06 11.10
N ARG A 572 14.93 -2.25 11.37
CA ARG A 572 13.54 -2.71 11.40
C ARG A 572 13.10 -3.22 10.02
N LYS A 573 13.37 -2.46 8.95
CA LYS A 573 13.06 -2.88 7.57
C LYS A 573 13.74 -4.22 7.22
N ARG A 574 15.00 -4.43 7.65
CA ARG A 574 15.71 -5.72 7.48
C ARG A 574 15.09 -6.86 8.29
N ARG A 575 14.56 -6.59 9.47
CA ARG A 575 13.83 -7.59 10.27
C ARG A 575 12.51 -7.97 9.60
N VAL A 576 11.72 -7.00 9.16
CA VAL A 576 10.46 -7.23 8.43
C VAL A 576 10.73 -8.02 7.14
N TYR A 577 11.79 -7.69 6.40
CA TYR A 577 12.18 -8.43 5.21
C TYR A 577 12.47 -9.92 5.49
N ARG A 578 13.23 -10.23 6.54
CA ARG A 578 13.52 -11.63 6.91
C ARG A 578 12.26 -12.41 7.29
N LEU A 579 11.33 -11.74 7.96
CA LEU A 579 10.05 -12.34 8.33
C LEU A 579 9.16 -12.54 7.11
N ALA A 580 9.12 -11.56 6.18
CA ALA A 580 8.40 -11.68 4.92
C ALA A 580 8.94 -12.82 4.04
N VAL A 581 10.26 -13.04 4.03
CA VAL A 581 10.88 -14.19 3.35
C VAL A 581 10.41 -15.51 3.97
N ALA A 582 10.43 -15.62 5.30
CA ALA A 582 9.96 -16.82 5.99
C ALA A 582 8.46 -17.08 5.77
N ASP A 583 7.63 -16.03 5.85
CA ASP A 583 6.19 -16.07 5.58
C ASP A 583 5.92 -16.55 4.14
N SER A 584 6.61 -15.96 3.16
CA SER A 584 6.51 -16.35 1.74
C SER A 584 6.93 -17.79 1.49
N LEU A 585 8.03 -18.24 2.12
CA LEU A 585 8.49 -19.62 1.97
C LEU A 585 7.47 -20.61 2.54
N VAL A 586 6.94 -20.37 3.72
CA VAL A 586 5.96 -21.28 4.34
C VAL A 586 4.67 -21.32 3.52
N ALA A 587 4.11 -20.15 3.18
CA ALA A 587 2.82 -20.06 2.50
C ALA A 587 2.87 -20.65 1.09
N LEU A 588 3.88 -20.30 0.27
CA LEU A 588 3.99 -20.77 -1.11
C LEU A 588 4.40 -22.24 -1.20
N ASN A 589 5.20 -22.77 -0.26
CA ASN A 589 5.42 -24.22 -0.23
C ASN A 589 4.13 -24.97 0.16
N GLY A 590 3.26 -24.38 0.97
CA GLY A 590 1.91 -24.90 1.19
C GLY A 590 1.14 -25.03 -0.13
N ALA A 591 1.17 -23.99 -0.97
CA ALA A 591 0.56 -24.01 -2.31
C ALA A 591 1.18 -25.08 -3.22
N PHE A 592 2.52 -25.21 -3.20
CA PHE A 592 3.21 -26.30 -3.91
C PHE A 592 2.71 -27.68 -3.51
N PHE A 593 2.54 -27.96 -2.21
CA PHE A 593 2.04 -29.26 -1.77
C PHE A 593 0.61 -29.53 -2.23
N VAL A 594 -0.24 -28.50 -2.28
CA VAL A 594 -1.60 -28.62 -2.84
C VAL A 594 -1.56 -28.92 -4.33
N ASN A 595 -0.79 -28.17 -5.13
CA ASN A 595 -0.69 -28.40 -6.59
C ASN A 595 -0.08 -29.77 -6.91
N ALA A 596 0.96 -30.16 -6.16
CA ALA A 596 1.53 -31.51 -6.25
C ALA A 596 0.51 -32.59 -5.85
N ALA A 597 -0.33 -32.34 -4.83
CA ALA A 597 -1.40 -33.26 -4.44
C ALA A 597 -2.42 -33.44 -5.54
N ILE A 598 -2.87 -32.36 -6.19
CA ILE A 598 -3.81 -32.41 -7.32
C ILE A 598 -3.27 -33.28 -8.44
N LEU A 599 -2.02 -33.06 -8.84
CA LEU A 599 -1.38 -33.83 -9.89
C LEU A 599 -1.23 -35.30 -9.51
N VAL A 600 -0.78 -35.60 -8.29
CA VAL A 600 -0.61 -36.97 -7.79
C VAL A 600 -1.95 -37.70 -7.70
N MET A 601 -2.98 -37.02 -7.21
CA MET A 601 -4.34 -37.55 -7.12
C MET A 601 -4.89 -37.86 -8.51
N SER A 602 -4.72 -36.93 -9.45
CA SER A 602 -5.12 -37.14 -10.83
C SER A 602 -4.37 -38.33 -11.47
N ALA A 603 -3.05 -38.40 -11.31
CA ALA A 603 -2.25 -39.53 -11.78
C ALA A 603 -2.72 -40.88 -11.24
N SER A 604 -3.13 -40.91 -9.96
CA SER A 604 -3.57 -42.13 -9.28
C SER A 604 -5.01 -42.51 -9.64
N ALA A 605 -5.90 -41.52 -9.80
CA ALA A 605 -7.30 -41.72 -10.14
C ALA A 605 -7.50 -42.06 -11.63
N PHE A 606 -6.71 -41.48 -12.53
CA PHE A 606 -6.86 -41.69 -13.97
C PHE A 606 -5.89 -42.72 -14.57
N ALA A 607 -5.16 -43.46 -13.72
CA ALA A 607 -4.28 -44.56 -14.14
C ALA A 607 -5.08 -45.65 -14.89
N GLY A 608 -5.09 -45.57 -16.23
CA GLY A 608 -5.81 -46.52 -17.09
C GLY A 608 -6.51 -45.94 -18.33
N GLY A 609 -6.49 -44.62 -18.54
CA GLY A 609 -6.81 -44.01 -19.84
C GLY A 609 -8.28 -44.08 -20.29
N LYS A 610 -9.25 -44.11 -19.37
CA LYS A 610 -10.66 -44.40 -19.69
C LYS A 610 -11.60 -43.21 -19.92
N LEU A 611 -11.12 -41.96 -20.02
CA LEU A 611 -12.02 -40.82 -20.23
C LEU A 611 -11.59 -39.93 -21.40
N ALA A 612 -12.59 -39.50 -22.18
CA ALA A 612 -12.46 -38.68 -23.38
C ALA A 612 -12.45 -37.16 -23.09
N GLU A 613 -12.80 -36.74 -21.86
CA GLU A 613 -12.83 -35.33 -21.46
C GLU A 613 -12.18 -35.12 -20.08
N TYR A 614 -11.24 -34.19 -20.00
CA TYR A 614 -10.52 -33.81 -18.77
C TYR A 614 -11.17 -32.56 -18.16
N SER A 615 -12.35 -32.73 -17.53
CA SER A 615 -13.07 -31.63 -16.87
C SER A 615 -13.09 -31.76 -15.34
N LEU A 616 -13.30 -30.63 -14.63
CA LEU A 616 -13.47 -30.59 -13.17
C LEU A 616 -14.63 -31.49 -12.70
N GLU A 617 -15.72 -31.51 -13.47
CA GLU A 617 -16.89 -32.37 -13.22
C GLU A 617 -16.56 -33.85 -13.40
N SER A 618 -15.82 -34.19 -14.46
CA SER A 618 -15.35 -35.56 -14.70
C SER A 618 -14.42 -36.03 -13.59
N ALA A 619 -13.54 -35.16 -13.07
CA ALA A 619 -12.70 -35.48 -11.92
C ALA A 619 -13.52 -35.81 -10.67
N TYR A 620 -14.50 -34.98 -10.32
CA TYR A 620 -15.38 -35.23 -9.18
C TYR A 620 -16.12 -36.57 -9.29
N HIS A 621 -16.72 -36.86 -10.45
CA HIS A 621 -17.48 -38.08 -10.68
C HIS A 621 -16.60 -39.34 -10.76
N THR A 622 -15.34 -39.19 -11.17
CA THR A 622 -14.38 -40.30 -11.24
C THR A 622 -13.79 -40.64 -9.87
N LEU A 623 -13.66 -39.66 -8.98
CA LEU A 623 -13.20 -39.88 -7.61
C LEU A 623 -14.18 -40.73 -6.78
N THR A 624 -15.50 -40.61 -7.01
CA THR A 624 -16.53 -41.33 -6.24
C THR A 624 -16.38 -42.86 -6.32
N PRO A 625 -16.28 -43.49 -7.51
CA PRO A 625 -16.14 -44.93 -7.62
C PRO A 625 -14.75 -45.45 -7.24
N LEU A 626 -13.69 -44.62 -7.33
CA LEU A 626 -12.32 -45.07 -7.11
C LEU A 626 -11.86 -44.95 -5.66
N LEU A 627 -12.16 -43.82 -5.01
CA LEU A 627 -11.69 -43.49 -3.66
C LEU A 627 -12.83 -43.31 -2.66
N GLY A 628 -14.08 -43.38 -3.13
CA GLY A 628 -15.29 -43.31 -2.33
C GLY A 628 -15.93 -41.92 -2.29
N PRO A 629 -17.17 -41.81 -1.80
CA PRO A 629 -17.91 -40.55 -1.73
C PRO A 629 -17.22 -39.45 -0.90
N LEU A 630 -16.45 -39.85 0.13
CA LEU A 630 -15.73 -38.92 0.99
C LEU A 630 -14.68 -38.11 0.20
N ALA A 631 -14.01 -38.73 -0.77
CA ALA A 631 -12.98 -38.08 -1.60
C ALA A 631 -13.61 -37.04 -2.54
N SER A 632 -14.72 -37.38 -3.19
CA SER A 632 -15.44 -36.42 -4.05
C SER A 632 -15.95 -35.22 -3.25
N VAL A 633 -16.52 -35.43 -2.06
CA VAL A 633 -16.97 -34.32 -1.20
C VAL A 633 -15.79 -33.45 -0.74
N ALA A 634 -14.66 -34.06 -0.36
CA ALA A 634 -13.45 -33.33 0.00
C ALA A 634 -12.94 -32.46 -1.18
N PHE A 635 -12.91 -33.03 -2.39
CA PHE A 635 -12.55 -32.32 -3.62
C PHE A 635 -13.46 -31.13 -3.89
N ALA A 636 -14.78 -31.31 -3.82
CA ALA A 636 -15.73 -30.23 -4.09
C ALA A 636 -15.73 -29.14 -3.01
N LEU A 637 -15.51 -29.51 -1.74
CA LEU A 637 -15.28 -28.54 -0.66
C LEU A 637 -13.98 -27.75 -0.85
N ALA A 638 -12.90 -28.41 -1.27
CA ALA A 638 -11.64 -27.76 -1.58
C ALA A 638 -11.79 -26.82 -2.79
N LEU A 639 -12.50 -27.23 -3.84
CA LEU A 639 -12.76 -26.41 -5.02
C LEU A 639 -13.59 -25.16 -4.67
N LEU A 640 -14.63 -25.34 -3.86
CA LEU A 640 -15.46 -24.24 -3.37
C LEU A 640 -14.61 -23.27 -2.52
N ALA A 641 -13.84 -23.79 -1.57
CA ALA A 641 -13.00 -22.97 -0.69
C ALA A 641 -11.93 -22.21 -1.48
N SER A 642 -11.31 -22.85 -2.48
CA SER A 642 -10.33 -22.25 -3.39
C SER A 642 -10.95 -21.12 -4.20
N GLY A 643 -12.08 -21.35 -4.87
CA GLY A 643 -12.75 -20.33 -5.67
C GLY A 643 -13.21 -19.11 -4.85
N LEU A 644 -13.77 -19.34 -3.65
CA LEU A 644 -14.19 -18.25 -2.75
C LEU A 644 -13.00 -17.43 -2.25
N ALA A 645 -11.91 -18.08 -1.84
CA ALA A 645 -10.76 -17.41 -1.28
C ALA A 645 -9.98 -16.63 -2.34
N SER A 646 -9.71 -17.25 -3.50
CA SER A 646 -8.93 -16.61 -4.58
C SER A 646 -9.67 -15.41 -5.17
N SER A 647 -10.96 -15.56 -5.46
CA SER A 647 -11.79 -14.47 -6.01
C SER A 647 -11.92 -13.27 -5.07
N THR A 648 -11.87 -13.51 -3.76
CA THR A 648 -11.77 -12.43 -2.76
C THR A 648 -10.45 -11.67 -2.94
N THR A 649 -9.32 -12.38 -3.06
CA THR A 649 -8.00 -11.75 -3.22
C THR A 649 -7.80 -11.07 -4.58
N ALA A 650 -8.36 -11.62 -5.66
CA ALA A 650 -8.34 -10.99 -6.99
C ALA A 650 -9.07 -9.63 -6.97
N THR A 651 -10.19 -9.54 -6.24
CA THR A 651 -10.93 -8.28 -6.06
C THR A 651 -10.05 -7.23 -5.34
N MET A 652 -9.32 -7.64 -4.31
CA MET A 652 -8.39 -6.79 -3.56
C MET A 652 -7.19 -6.36 -4.42
N ALA A 653 -6.64 -7.28 -5.21
CA ALA A 653 -5.54 -6.99 -6.13
C ALA A 653 -5.95 -5.96 -7.18
N GLY A 654 -7.15 -6.08 -7.74
CA GLY A 654 -7.71 -5.08 -8.68
C GLY A 654 -7.80 -3.68 -8.06
N GLN A 655 -8.17 -3.59 -6.78
CA GLN A 655 -8.19 -2.30 -6.09
C GLN A 655 -6.78 -1.72 -5.93
N VAL A 656 -5.80 -2.54 -5.53
CA VAL A 656 -4.38 -2.13 -5.46
C VAL A 656 -3.85 -1.67 -6.82
N ILE A 657 -4.19 -2.39 -7.90
CA ILE A 657 -3.80 -2.06 -9.27
C ILE A 657 -4.35 -0.67 -9.65
N MET A 658 -5.63 -0.43 -9.41
CA MET A 658 -6.27 0.84 -9.76
C MET A 658 -5.78 2.01 -8.91
N GLU A 659 -5.73 1.83 -7.59
CA GLU A 659 -5.23 2.87 -6.68
C GLU A 659 -3.78 3.24 -7.00
N GLY A 660 -2.94 2.24 -7.27
CA GLY A 660 -1.54 2.48 -7.53
C GLY A 660 -1.24 3.05 -8.92
N PHE A 661 -1.91 2.61 -9.99
CA PHE A 661 -1.63 3.17 -11.33
C PHE A 661 -2.35 4.49 -11.63
N ILE A 662 -3.57 4.70 -11.10
CA ILE A 662 -4.40 5.86 -11.46
C ILE A 662 -4.91 6.70 -10.27
N HIS A 663 -4.50 6.40 -9.03
CA HIS A 663 -4.91 7.15 -7.81
C HIS A 663 -6.42 7.24 -7.59
N HIS A 664 -7.18 6.26 -8.09
CA HIS A 664 -8.63 6.27 -7.95
C HIS A 664 -9.10 5.14 -7.06
N LYS A 665 -10.04 5.43 -6.16
CA LYS A 665 -10.70 4.47 -5.28
C LYS A 665 -12.15 4.29 -5.74
N ILE A 666 -12.52 3.06 -6.07
CA ILE A 666 -13.91 2.68 -6.36
C ILE A 666 -14.39 1.84 -5.18
N ASN A 667 -15.66 1.99 -4.83
CA ASN A 667 -16.30 1.15 -3.84
C ASN A 667 -16.17 -0.34 -4.22
N VAL A 668 -15.69 -1.17 -3.29
CA VAL A 668 -15.50 -2.63 -3.44
C VAL A 668 -16.72 -3.33 -4.02
N TRP A 669 -17.93 -2.89 -3.66
CA TRP A 669 -19.19 -3.43 -4.18
C TRP A 669 -19.39 -3.18 -5.67
N LEU A 670 -19.08 -1.97 -6.13
CA LEU A 670 -19.18 -1.61 -7.55
C LEU A 670 -18.13 -2.36 -8.36
N ARG A 671 -16.90 -2.44 -7.82
CA ARG A 671 -15.82 -3.25 -8.41
C ARG A 671 -16.26 -4.70 -8.56
N ARG A 672 -16.80 -5.31 -7.50
CA ARG A 672 -17.24 -6.70 -7.52
C ARG A 672 -18.36 -6.96 -8.53
N LEU A 673 -19.32 -6.05 -8.65
CA LEU A 673 -20.37 -6.15 -9.66
C LEU A 673 -19.77 -6.12 -11.08
N VAL A 674 -18.81 -5.23 -11.33
CA VAL A 674 -18.14 -5.12 -12.63
C VAL A 674 -17.34 -6.37 -12.96
N THR A 675 -16.59 -6.94 -12.01
CA THR A 675 -15.77 -8.13 -12.27
C THR A 675 -16.60 -9.41 -12.39
N MET A 676 -17.74 -9.50 -11.70
CA MET A 676 -18.65 -10.66 -11.77
C MET A 676 -19.49 -10.70 -13.07
N LEU A 677 -19.78 -9.53 -13.65
CA LEU A 677 -20.72 -9.40 -14.76
C LEU A 677 -20.31 -10.22 -16.01
N PRO A 678 -19.04 -10.21 -16.47
CA PRO A 678 -18.59 -11.07 -17.55
C PRO A 678 -18.91 -12.54 -17.31
N THR A 679 -18.64 -13.05 -16.10
CA THR A 679 -18.89 -14.45 -15.78
C THR A 679 -20.36 -14.81 -15.79
N LEU A 680 -21.22 -13.95 -15.23
CA LEU A 680 -22.67 -14.19 -15.24
C LEU A 680 -23.25 -14.18 -16.66
N VAL A 681 -22.79 -13.27 -17.52
CA VAL A 681 -23.19 -13.23 -18.93
C VAL A 681 -22.78 -14.51 -19.63
N ILE A 682 -21.53 -14.94 -19.45
CA ILE A 682 -20.97 -16.14 -20.08
C ILE A 682 -21.72 -17.41 -19.63
N ILE A 683 -21.98 -17.56 -18.33
CA ILE A 683 -22.78 -18.67 -17.78
C ILE A 683 -24.22 -18.61 -18.32
N GLY A 684 -24.82 -17.41 -18.39
CA GLY A 684 -26.16 -17.22 -18.96
C GLY A 684 -26.25 -17.57 -20.45
N LEU A 685 -25.14 -17.48 -21.18
CA LEU A 685 -25.02 -17.88 -22.59
C LEU A 685 -24.68 -19.37 -22.78
N ASN A 686 -24.55 -20.15 -21.70
CA ASN A 686 -24.15 -21.57 -21.74
C ASN A 686 -22.86 -21.84 -22.53
N ILE A 687 -21.88 -20.92 -22.44
CA ILE A 687 -20.55 -21.14 -23.00
C ILE A 687 -19.80 -22.16 -22.12
N ASP A 688 -19.05 -23.05 -22.77
CA ASP A 688 -18.28 -24.11 -22.10
C ASP A 688 -17.30 -23.54 -21.04
N PRO A 689 -17.46 -23.91 -19.75
CA PRO A 689 -16.57 -23.60 -18.63
C PRO A 689 -15.08 -23.76 -18.94
N LEU A 690 -14.72 -24.82 -19.67
CA LEU A 690 -13.33 -25.15 -19.95
C LEU A 690 -12.68 -24.15 -20.91
N GLN A 691 -13.42 -23.73 -21.94
CA GLN A 691 -12.92 -22.74 -22.90
C GLN A 691 -12.66 -21.38 -22.24
N ILE A 692 -13.52 -21.02 -21.27
CA ILE A 692 -13.41 -19.80 -20.48
C ILE A 692 -12.17 -19.85 -19.59
N LEU A 693 -11.91 -21.00 -18.97
CA LEU A 693 -10.72 -21.24 -18.16
C LEU A 693 -9.45 -21.05 -18.98
N VAL A 694 -9.37 -21.65 -20.17
CA VAL A 694 -8.22 -21.49 -21.08
C VAL A 694 -8.05 -20.03 -21.52
N LEU A 695 -9.14 -19.36 -21.88
CA LEU A 695 -9.12 -17.95 -22.30
C LEU A 695 -8.59 -17.04 -21.18
N SER A 696 -8.97 -17.33 -19.94
CA SER A 696 -8.49 -16.63 -18.76
C SER A 696 -6.96 -16.74 -18.67
N GLN A 697 -6.42 -17.97 -18.74
CA GLN A 697 -4.96 -18.19 -18.63
C GLN A 697 -4.15 -17.51 -19.74
N VAL A 698 -4.70 -17.43 -20.94
CA VAL A 698 -4.10 -16.68 -22.06
C VAL A 698 -3.97 -15.19 -21.71
N SER A 699 -5.01 -14.61 -21.11
CA SER A 699 -4.99 -13.20 -20.68
C SER A 699 -3.92 -12.94 -19.61
N LEU A 700 -3.79 -13.83 -18.61
CA LEU A 700 -2.74 -13.73 -17.59
C LEU A 700 -1.33 -13.81 -18.22
N SER A 701 -1.15 -14.72 -19.18
CA SER A 701 0.13 -14.92 -19.89
C SER A 701 0.57 -13.67 -20.65
N PHE A 702 -0.38 -12.93 -21.24
CA PHE A 702 -0.11 -11.64 -21.88
C PHE A 702 0.30 -10.56 -20.88
N GLN A 703 -0.31 -10.52 -19.69
CA GLN A 703 -0.01 -9.49 -18.69
C GLN A 703 1.30 -9.75 -17.93
N LEU A 704 1.70 -11.00 -17.78
CA LEU A 704 2.81 -11.39 -16.92
C LEU A 704 4.14 -10.67 -17.20
N PRO A 705 4.58 -10.46 -18.45
CA PRO A 705 5.78 -9.69 -18.74
C PRO A 705 5.71 -8.25 -18.20
N PHE A 706 4.54 -7.63 -18.26
CA PHE A 706 4.30 -6.27 -17.80
C PHE A 706 4.29 -6.12 -16.27
N ALA A 707 4.19 -7.22 -15.52
CA ALA A 707 4.36 -7.21 -14.07
C ALA A 707 5.81 -7.58 -13.67
N VAL A 708 6.35 -8.65 -14.24
CA VAL A 708 7.65 -9.21 -13.84
C VAL A 708 8.81 -8.32 -14.28
N VAL A 709 8.77 -7.78 -15.50
CA VAL A 709 9.87 -6.95 -16.01
C VAL A 709 10.06 -5.68 -15.18
N PRO A 710 9.01 -4.86 -14.89
CA PRO A 710 9.17 -3.72 -14.00
C PRO A 710 9.63 -4.11 -12.59
N LEU A 711 9.12 -5.22 -12.04
CA LEU A 711 9.53 -5.70 -10.73
C LEU A 711 11.03 -5.98 -10.67
N VAL A 712 11.57 -6.72 -11.64
CA VAL A 712 13.00 -7.07 -11.68
C VAL A 712 13.86 -5.83 -11.97
N LEU A 713 13.39 -4.92 -12.82
CA LEU A 713 14.08 -3.65 -13.10
C LEU A 713 14.20 -2.78 -11.85
N PHE A 714 13.09 -2.53 -11.15
CA PHE A 714 13.08 -1.66 -9.97
C PHE A 714 13.82 -2.27 -8.79
N THR A 715 13.64 -3.56 -8.52
CA THR A 715 14.38 -4.24 -7.44
C THR A 715 15.88 -4.37 -7.72
N SER A 716 16.31 -4.21 -8.98
CA SER A 716 17.71 -4.17 -9.38
C SER A 716 18.32 -2.77 -9.42
N ASN A 717 17.52 -1.70 -9.20
CA ASN A 717 17.98 -0.32 -9.28
C ASN A 717 18.41 0.20 -7.88
N PRO A 718 19.69 0.54 -7.67
CA PRO A 718 20.18 1.07 -6.40
C PRO A 718 19.55 2.42 -6.01
N THR A 719 19.16 3.24 -6.97
CA THR A 719 18.54 4.55 -6.71
C THR A 719 17.15 4.40 -6.08
N ILE A 720 16.40 3.35 -6.45
CA ILE A 720 15.05 3.08 -5.94
C ILE A 720 15.12 2.27 -4.64
N MET A 721 15.96 1.24 -4.61
CA MET A 721 16.00 0.28 -3.50
C MET A 721 16.97 0.67 -2.38
N GLY A 722 17.89 1.60 -2.63
CA GLY A 722 18.95 1.97 -1.70
C GLY A 722 19.72 0.75 -1.18
N PRO A 723 19.88 0.60 0.15
CA PRO A 723 20.55 -0.56 0.76
C PRO A 723 19.90 -1.93 0.50
N PHE A 724 18.67 -1.95 -0.04
CA PHE A 724 17.93 -3.17 -0.37
C PHE A 724 18.08 -3.58 -1.84
N ALA A 725 18.97 -2.97 -2.63
CA ALA A 725 19.18 -3.39 -4.02
C ALA A 725 19.55 -4.89 -4.14
N ASN A 726 19.16 -5.53 -5.25
CA ASN A 726 19.48 -6.94 -5.49
C ASN A 726 20.99 -7.16 -5.73
N GLY A 727 21.55 -8.16 -5.06
CA GLY A 727 22.91 -8.63 -5.35
C GLY A 727 23.00 -9.33 -6.72
N ARG A 728 24.22 -9.51 -7.23
CA ARG A 728 24.46 -10.06 -8.59
C ARG A 728 23.79 -11.42 -8.83
N VAL A 729 23.82 -12.31 -7.84
CA VAL A 729 23.21 -13.65 -7.93
C VAL A 729 21.69 -13.58 -8.05
N ILE A 730 21.04 -12.84 -7.15
CA ILE A 730 19.57 -12.68 -7.17
C ILE A 730 19.13 -11.99 -8.46
N LYS A 731 19.88 -10.99 -8.93
CA LYS A 731 19.61 -10.34 -10.21
C LYS A 731 19.68 -11.32 -11.38
N ALA A 732 20.72 -12.16 -11.44
CA ALA A 732 20.86 -13.17 -12.48
C ALA A 732 19.72 -14.21 -12.43
N LEU A 733 19.37 -14.70 -11.24
CA LEU A 733 18.25 -15.64 -11.05
C LEU A 733 16.90 -15.03 -11.45
N ALA A 734 16.66 -13.77 -11.07
CA ALA A 734 15.42 -13.08 -11.38
C ALA A 734 15.26 -12.87 -12.90
N TRP A 735 16.33 -12.48 -13.60
CA TRP A 735 16.31 -12.36 -15.06
C TRP A 735 16.22 -13.72 -15.75
N ALA A 736 16.85 -14.76 -15.22
CA ALA A 736 16.72 -16.12 -15.75
C ALA A 736 15.26 -16.62 -15.63
N ALA A 737 14.64 -16.46 -14.46
CA ALA A 737 13.23 -16.80 -14.25
C ALA A 737 12.32 -15.98 -15.19
N THR A 738 12.58 -14.67 -15.31
CA THR A 738 11.85 -13.79 -16.23
C THR A 738 11.97 -14.26 -17.68
N ALA A 739 13.18 -14.55 -18.15
CA ALA A 739 13.42 -15.02 -19.52
C ALA A 739 12.72 -16.35 -19.80
N THR A 740 12.77 -17.29 -18.85
CA THR A 740 12.06 -18.58 -18.94
C THR A 740 10.56 -18.36 -19.05
N ILE A 741 9.97 -17.56 -18.14
CA ILE A 741 8.53 -17.26 -18.15
C ILE A 741 8.12 -16.59 -19.46
N LEU A 742 8.86 -15.57 -19.93
CA LEU A 742 8.56 -14.88 -21.18
C LEU A 742 8.65 -15.82 -22.38
N GLY A 743 9.71 -16.64 -22.46
CA GLY A 743 9.89 -17.61 -23.55
C GLY A 743 8.75 -18.63 -23.60
N LEU A 744 8.35 -19.16 -22.44
CA LEU A 744 7.25 -20.12 -22.34
C LEU A 744 5.90 -19.48 -22.68
N ASN A 745 5.66 -18.24 -22.24
CA ASN A 745 4.45 -17.49 -22.62
C ASN A 745 4.37 -17.26 -24.14
N VAL A 746 5.48 -16.95 -24.79
CA VAL A 746 5.51 -16.82 -26.27
C VAL A 746 5.13 -18.15 -26.93
N VAL A 747 5.63 -19.28 -26.43
CA VAL A 747 5.26 -20.61 -26.93
C VAL A 747 3.77 -20.89 -26.71
N LEU A 748 3.23 -20.61 -25.52
CA LEU A 748 1.81 -20.78 -25.21
C LEU A 748 0.94 -19.95 -26.15
N LEU A 749 1.28 -18.67 -26.34
CA LEU A 749 0.55 -17.76 -27.19
C LEU A 749 0.60 -18.19 -28.66
N TYR A 750 1.77 -18.60 -29.14
CA TYR A 750 1.94 -19.10 -30.50
C TYR A 750 1.04 -20.32 -30.73
N GLN A 751 1.08 -21.32 -29.84
CA GLN A 751 0.28 -22.53 -29.97
C GLN A 751 -1.23 -22.31 -29.79
N THR A 752 -1.63 -21.29 -29.02
CA THR A 752 -3.04 -20.98 -28.79
C THR A 752 -3.65 -20.17 -29.94
N LEU A 753 -2.86 -19.28 -30.57
CA LEU A 753 -3.33 -18.39 -31.63
C LEU A 753 -3.09 -18.95 -33.04
N VAL A 754 -2.08 -19.79 -33.21
CA VAL A 754 -1.72 -20.44 -34.49
C VAL A 754 -2.01 -21.94 -34.34
N PRO A 755 -3.16 -22.41 -34.83
CA PRO A 755 -3.60 -23.81 -34.69
C PRO A 755 -2.78 -24.81 -35.51
#